data_AF-A0A934AHU5-F1
#
_entry.id   AF-A0A934AHU5-F1
#
_cell.length_a   1.000
_cell.length_b   1.000
_cell.length_c   1.000
_cell.angle_alpha   90.00
_cell.angle_beta   90.00
_cell.angle_gamma   90.00
#
_symmetry.space_group_name_H-M   'P 1'
#
loop_
_entity.id
_entity.type
_entity.pdbx_description
1 polymer ?
#
loop_
_entity_poly.entity_id
_entity_poly.type
_entity_poly.pdbx_seq_one_letter_code
_entity_poly.pdbx_strand_id
1 'polypeptide(L)'
;MSDRRKSAPAATSRPITDAFGIRLEPSDLLAGVAARLDVFRLALDDEGAALELRAEDLAGQEVEHAHAWLKDRLAGWSVRLSEGKFGPGFKAGLVDLRRVPVLTVSMVELDIDASSLAAAKRTLAKRLGSGAKEPFFLEWKRLENLSGFKPAHFVAASLEKRALDWLESQVKGSSVAPPSDFRVLLDGLECGLLRRPTIARESRSGEAVVPDAARCSGCGTCAKVCPVGRLAPGGKARPGRAEDCLRCFGCVESCPRDALRPGYSFTSAMRAEAACRQGWLSRLKGLSGPCQPAPFPPSYLLPKPGPAKKPAVILGLAINTMQEHAACLIKDGRLVGAVEEEKLSRVRHHGWPPAGARRYGFAIEESFCRRAIRLLLTQAGLTLDDVDLIAVNGLPPRYGLAVAGACGRKAPESLPIIRSGRLMFIPHHLCHAASAFRLSGQKEAWVLTADGRGERQTAAVFRARKGVIEQVYELRSLSRRSIGGVYESVTRLLGFGTHGQGIVMALAAMGKPKVAFGRWLSWKGPEEMSINEDLGQDLAAFSRTEEGPLKPAHLELAASLQAALEDAILAVLDRFVPARPEGLCLAGGVALNCRMNQVIRERLKPKAMFVQPGANDAGTALGAALEALALTDPKAKPMILEHAGLGPEFPEAELEAALAGSGLAYHRSKDQAKEAAALLAQGKVAGWFQGRLEFGPRALGGRSILADPRSAGMKDKVNGLKERHAFRPFGPSVIAGREGDWFEDPQDSRFMLFTVPVKRAQASRIPAVLHVDGTTRPQSVHPDTDPVFHRLLSEFERLTKVPMVLNTSFNRKGEPIVATPQEALSAFTDMGLDFLVMGPFVVERKPCKPRAKGGKTYGKASGRRLSLRLTVDCDLACPHCTIRDLKGLKPRPFRSAVEALEKGREAGCDELVYMRGEPGLWPRLAELSAKARAMGYRFIQVQTHARLFGRPELRAGLLEAVDAAEVVLLSADEACHDELSGVRGSFREALMGIKVLLNAGKSVLVTVPVLARNLERLSSVPVLLAKLNVTRVQFNFPRPVQLPRDAVFEPLVRLSDASRAVAEAARLAQGSGLAVSTEGLPLCLLPERLRSGAETAKTWDRFRADDLNGVHETLGEQIARRPEPPACRSCSLTERCPKTWPLYLEAFGSGELKTVKAHG
;
A
#
# COMPACT_ATOMS: atom_id res chain seq x y z
N MET A 1 79.58 38.03 18.85
CA MET A 1 78.89 38.13 20.16
C MET A 1 77.52 38.76 19.95
N SER A 2 76.65 38.64 20.95
CA SER A 2 75.21 38.90 20.91
C SER A 2 74.78 40.35 20.67
N ASP A 3 73.50 40.48 20.33
CA ASP A 3 72.66 41.67 20.37
C ASP A 3 73.03 42.91 19.52
N ARG A 4 72.22 43.09 18.46
CA ARG A 4 71.70 44.42 18.12
C ARG A 4 70.19 44.38 17.87
N ARG A 5 69.44 44.93 18.82
CA ARG A 5 68.14 45.58 18.55
C ARG A 5 68.35 46.79 17.64
N LYS A 6 67.37 47.03 16.75
CA LYS A 6 66.93 48.30 16.12
C LYS A 6 66.12 47.90 14.87
N SER A 7 65.03 48.51 14.44
CA SER A 7 64.09 49.53 14.95
C SER A 7 63.06 49.71 13.81
N ALA A 8 61.79 50.00 14.11
CA ALA A 8 60.70 50.17 13.12
C ALA A 8 60.91 51.41 12.20
N PRO A 9 60.07 51.73 11.17
CA PRO A 9 58.74 51.18 10.81
C PRO A 9 58.44 51.03 9.29
N ALA A 10 57.14 50.90 8.93
CA ALA A 10 56.53 50.96 7.57
C ALA A 10 56.72 49.71 6.66
N ALA A 11 55.94 49.43 5.60
CA ALA A 11 54.73 50.07 5.04
C ALA A 11 53.90 49.11 4.14
N THR A 12 52.66 49.51 3.82
CA THR A 12 51.89 49.23 2.57
C THR A 12 51.63 47.81 2.02
N SER A 13 50.42 47.66 1.49
CA SER A 13 49.88 46.51 0.76
C SER A 13 50.53 46.22 -0.61
N ARG A 14 50.79 44.93 -0.92
CA ARG A 14 50.32 44.21 -2.13
C ARG A 14 50.62 42.69 -2.02
N PRO A 15 49.99 41.82 -2.84
CA PRO A 15 49.75 40.42 -2.49
C PRO A 15 50.88 39.46 -2.88
N ILE A 16 50.91 38.30 -2.23
CA ILE A 16 51.68 37.13 -2.66
C ILE A 16 50.71 36.04 -3.09
N THR A 17 50.55 35.93 -4.41
CA THR A 17 50.25 34.68 -5.10
C THR A 17 51.48 33.78 -5.11
N ASP A 18 51.31 32.57 -5.64
CA ASP A 18 52.38 31.70 -6.17
C ASP A 18 53.16 30.83 -5.17
N ALA A 19 52.78 29.54 -5.19
CA ALA A 19 53.65 28.43 -4.80
C ALA A 19 53.58 27.26 -5.79
N PHE A 20 52.42 26.99 -6.42
CA PHE A 20 52.25 25.92 -7.43
C PHE A 20 51.34 26.28 -8.62
N GLY A 21 51.37 27.54 -9.08
CA GLY A 21 51.20 27.88 -10.50
C GLY A 21 49.92 27.46 -11.26
N ILE A 22 48.81 27.17 -10.58
CA ILE A 22 47.51 26.98 -11.23
C ILE A 22 46.45 27.80 -10.47
N ARG A 23 46.15 29.01 -10.99
CA ARG A 23 44.81 29.57 -10.81
C ARG A 23 43.88 28.85 -11.77
N LEU A 24 42.82 28.27 -11.23
CA LEU A 24 41.58 28.08 -11.98
C LEU A 24 40.64 29.16 -11.46
N GLU A 25 40.32 30.14 -12.30
CA GLU A 25 39.19 31.01 -12.00
C GLU A 25 37.91 30.15 -11.99
N PRO A 26 36.85 30.51 -11.25
CA PRO A 26 35.59 29.77 -11.26
C PRO A 26 34.99 29.62 -12.68
N SER A 27 35.30 30.56 -13.58
CA SER A 27 35.00 30.48 -15.01
C SER A 27 35.72 29.34 -15.73
N ASP A 28 36.97 29.04 -15.37
CA ASP A 28 37.75 27.95 -15.98
C ASP A 28 37.27 26.59 -15.49
N LEU A 29 36.86 26.53 -14.22
CA LEU A 29 36.23 25.33 -13.65
C LEU A 29 34.86 25.07 -14.30
N LEU A 30 34.03 26.09 -14.48
CA LEU A 30 32.75 25.99 -15.16
C LEU A 30 32.91 25.70 -16.66
N ALA A 31 33.85 26.33 -17.36
CA ALA A 31 34.14 26.03 -18.76
C ALA A 31 34.68 24.60 -18.96
N GLY A 32 35.55 24.12 -18.05
CA GLY A 32 36.07 22.75 -18.08
C GLY A 32 35.01 21.67 -17.78
N VAL A 33 33.98 22.01 -17.01
CA VAL A 33 32.81 21.16 -16.74
C VAL A 33 31.78 21.25 -17.88
N ALA A 34 31.50 22.44 -18.40
CA ALA A 34 30.56 22.67 -19.50
C ALA A 34 31.04 22.11 -20.84
N ALA A 35 32.35 22.13 -21.13
CA ALA A 35 32.93 21.53 -22.34
C ALA A 35 32.88 19.99 -22.37
N ARG A 36 32.23 19.33 -21.38
CA ARG A 36 32.12 17.87 -21.25
C ARG A 36 30.76 17.37 -20.79
N LEU A 37 29.78 18.24 -20.56
CA LEU A 37 28.44 17.89 -20.07
C LEU A 37 27.41 18.77 -20.79
N ASP A 38 26.57 18.17 -21.63
CA ASP A 38 25.72 18.92 -22.57
C ASP A 38 24.59 19.72 -21.91
N VAL A 39 24.18 19.40 -20.67
CA VAL A 39 23.12 20.09 -19.93
C VAL A 39 23.41 20.12 -18.42
N PHE A 40 23.12 21.25 -17.77
CA PHE A 40 22.97 21.31 -16.31
C PHE A 40 21.80 22.22 -15.90
N ARG A 41 21.12 21.85 -14.81
CA ARG A 41 20.03 22.62 -14.21
C ARG A 41 20.47 23.25 -12.90
N LEU A 42 20.28 24.55 -12.77
CA LEU A 42 20.35 25.25 -11.49
C LEU A 42 18.92 25.47 -10.98
N ALA A 43 18.65 25.10 -9.73
CA ALA A 43 17.36 25.33 -9.08
C ALA A 43 17.55 26.16 -7.81
N LEU A 44 16.64 27.11 -7.59
CA LEU A 44 16.57 27.99 -6.42
C LEU A 44 15.12 27.99 -5.92
N ASP A 45 14.91 27.71 -4.64
CA ASP A 45 13.66 27.96 -3.91
C ASP A 45 13.69 29.41 -3.35
N ASP A 46 12.59 30.17 -3.22
CA ASP A 46 11.21 29.77 -2.88
C ASP A 46 10.10 30.16 -3.89
N GLU A 47 10.38 30.85 -5.01
CA GLU A 47 9.34 31.28 -5.96
C GLU A 47 9.63 30.87 -7.42
N GLY A 48 9.30 29.62 -7.77
CA GLY A 48 8.72 29.22 -9.07
C GLY A 48 9.52 29.43 -10.38
N ALA A 49 10.68 30.07 -10.37
CA ALA A 49 11.46 30.39 -11.57
C ALA A 49 12.64 29.43 -11.74
N ALA A 50 12.49 28.45 -12.64
CA ALA A 50 13.60 27.63 -13.12
C ALA A 50 14.22 28.27 -14.37
N LEU A 51 15.55 28.42 -14.38
CA LEU A 51 16.30 28.76 -15.59
C LEU A 51 17.07 27.51 -16.05
N GLU A 52 16.77 27.05 -17.27
CA GLU A 52 17.46 25.94 -17.90
C GLU A 52 18.45 26.54 -18.91
N LEU A 53 19.74 26.26 -18.73
CA LEU A 53 20.82 26.69 -19.63
C LEU A 53 21.47 25.46 -20.22
N ARG A 54 21.62 25.45 -21.54
CA ARG A 54 22.25 24.37 -22.31
C ARG A 54 23.69 24.74 -22.59
N ALA A 55 24.50 23.75 -23.01
CA ALA A 55 25.86 24.03 -23.46
C ALA A 55 25.91 25.04 -24.63
N GLU A 56 24.85 25.10 -25.45
CA GLU A 56 24.65 26.05 -26.53
C GLU A 56 24.53 27.51 -26.04
N ASP A 57 23.74 27.74 -24.97
CA ASP A 57 23.45 29.06 -24.39
C ASP A 57 24.66 29.64 -23.63
N LEU A 58 25.75 28.86 -23.51
CA LEU A 58 26.99 29.24 -22.84
C LEU A 58 28.15 29.45 -23.84
N ALA A 59 27.85 29.48 -25.14
CA ALA A 59 28.78 29.85 -26.19
C ALA A 59 28.66 31.35 -26.54
N GLY A 60 29.49 32.19 -25.92
CA GLY A 60 29.57 33.63 -26.23
C GLY A 60 28.82 34.53 -25.25
N GLN A 61 28.28 35.65 -25.75
CA GLN A 61 27.84 36.80 -24.93
C GLN A 61 26.70 36.51 -23.93
N GLU A 62 26.03 35.36 -24.01
CA GLU A 62 25.02 34.97 -23.02
C GLU A 62 25.60 34.47 -21.69
N VAL A 63 26.88 34.05 -21.64
CA VAL A 63 27.58 33.77 -20.37
C VAL A 63 27.71 35.04 -19.53
N GLU A 64 28.03 36.18 -20.15
CA GLU A 64 28.08 37.46 -19.45
C GLU A 64 26.70 37.93 -19.02
N HIS A 65 25.63 37.67 -19.79
CA HIS A 65 24.27 37.97 -19.36
C HIS A 65 23.80 37.05 -18.21
N ALA A 66 24.06 35.75 -18.26
CA ALA A 66 23.73 34.84 -17.16
C ALA A 66 24.53 35.19 -15.89
N HIS A 67 25.81 35.55 -16.03
CA HIS A 67 26.64 35.99 -14.92
C HIS A 67 26.20 37.36 -14.40
N ALA A 68 25.83 38.32 -15.24
CA ALA A 68 25.30 39.62 -14.83
C ALA A 68 23.93 39.47 -14.14
N TRP A 69 23.01 38.67 -14.70
CA TRP A 69 21.69 38.39 -14.12
C TRP A 69 21.80 37.69 -12.76
N LEU A 70 22.69 36.69 -12.63
CA LEU A 70 23.01 36.08 -11.34
C LEU A 70 23.64 37.09 -10.37
N LYS A 71 24.57 37.92 -10.83
CA LYS A 71 25.27 38.91 -10.00
C LYS A 71 24.35 40.05 -9.55
N ASP A 72 23.33 40.39 -10.33
CA ASP A 72 22.30 41.38 -10.02
C ASP A 72 21.22 40.80 -9.10
N ARG A 73 20.80 39.54 -9.31
CA ARG A 73 19.87 38.83 -8.40
C ARG A 73 20.50 38.40 -7.07
N LEU A 74 21.81 38.16 -7.05
CA LEU A 74 22.61 37.91 -5.84
C LEU A 74 23.25 39.21 -5.31
N ALA A 75 22.97 40.38 -5.89
CA ALA A 75 23.48 41.65 -5.41
C ALA A 75 23.01 41.90 -3.98
N GLY A 76 23.97 41.99 -3.05
CA GLY A 76 23.72 42.11 -1.61
C GLY A 76 23.89 40.80 -0.82
N TRP A 77 24.17 39.66 -1.46
CA TRP A 77 24.41 38.39 -0.78
C TRP A 77 25.91 38.07 -0.71
N SER A 78 26.50 38.25 0.47
CA SER A 78 27.92 37.99 0.69
C SER A 78 28.18 36.52 1.07
N VAL A 79 28.69 35.73 0.13
CA VAL A 79 29.18 34.37 0.40
C VAL A 79 30.54 34.45 1.10
N ARG A 80 30.65 33.81 2.28
CA ARG A 80 31.93 33.66 2.99
C ARG A 80 32.26 32.18 3.14
N LEU A 81 33.27 31.72 2.42
CA LEU A 81 33.88 30.41 2.65
C LEU A 81 34.57 30.43 4.02
N SER A 82 34.26 29.45 4.88
CA SER A 82 34.92 29.31 6.19
C SER A 82 35.93 28.17 6.16
N GLU A 83 37.21 28.50 6.14
CA GLU A 83 38.28 27.55 6.40
C GLU A 83 38.28 27.05 7.85
N GLY A 84 39.01 25.97 8.10
CA GLY A 84 39.01 25.23 9.35
C GLY A 84 39.73 25.89 10.53
N LYS A 85 39.79 25.16 11.65
CA LYS A 85 40.42 25.57 12.91
C LYS A 85 41.88 26.03 12.73
N PHE A 86 42.22 27.19 13.30
CA PHE A 86 43.53 27.43 13.91
C PHE A 86 43.39 28.22 15.22
N GLY A 87 44.23 27.89 16.20
CA GLY A 87 44.64 28.78 17.32
C GLY A 87 43.66 29.02 18.47
N PRO A 88 44.08 28.88 19.74
CA PRO A 88 43.38 29.45 20.89
C PRO A 88 43.79 30.93 21.09
N GLY A 89 42.84 31.86 21.12
CA GLY A 89 43.11 33.24 21.55
C GLY A 89 42.63 34.38 20.64
N PHE A 90 41.41 34.35 20.12
CA PHE A 90 40.73 35.55 19.62
C PHE A 90 39.26 35.55 20.02
N LYS A 91 38.74 36.68 20.53
CA LYS A 91 37.36 36.82 21.00
C LYS A 91 36.42 37.19 19.84
N ALA A 92 35.16 36.76 19.96
CA ALA A 92 34.16 36.93 18.90
C ALA A 92 33.60 38.36 18.81
N GLY A 93 33.42 38.85 17.58
CA GLY A 93 32.52 39.93 17.20
C GLY A 93 31.44 39.39 16.25
N LEU A 94 30.23 39.96 16.30
CA LEU A 94 29.06 39.45 15.56
C LEU A 94 29.15 39.69 14.04
N VAL A 95 28.54 38.77 13.28
CA VAL A 95 28.00 39.03 11.93
C VAL A 95 26.59 38.43 11.89
N ASP A 96 25.64 39.22 11.37
CA ASP A 96 24.20 38.93 11.37
C ASP A 96 23.79 38.13 10.10
N LEU A 97 23.32 36.90 10.27
CA LEU A 97 22.95 35.96 9.20
C LEU A 97 21.49 36.07 8.68
N ARG A 98 20.75 37.17 8.93
CA ARG A 98 19.29 37.20 8.71
C ARG A 98 18.82 37.28 7.26
N ARG A 99 19.75 37.31 6.30
CA ARG A 99 19.49 37.37 4.86
C ARG A 99 20.62 36.69 4.06
N VAL A 100 20.75 35.36 4.20
CA VAL A 100 21.48 34.53 3.23
C VAL A 100 20.77 33.16 3.14
N PRO A 101 20.12 32.81 2.03
CA PRO A 101 19.61 31.46 1.81
C PRO A 101 20.73 30.52 1.33
N VAL A 102 20.50 29.22 1.44
CA VAL A 102 21.53 28.19 1.27
C VAL A 102 21.44 27.57 -0.12
N LEU A 103 22.38 27.93 -0.98
CA LEU A 103 22.54 27.31 -2.30
C LEU A 103 22.86 25.81 -2.14
N THR A 104 22.01 24.93 -2.69
CA THR A 104 22.27 23.48 -2.73
C THR A 104 22.46 23.03 -4.17
N VAL A 105 23.71 22.70 -4.53
CA VAL A 105 24.09 22.16 -5.85
C VAL A 105 24.28 20.65 -5.74
N SER A 106 23.69 19.88 -6.65
CA SER A 106 23.83 18.41 -6.71
C SER A 106 24.33 17.99 -8.10
N MET A 107 25.35 17.13 -8.14
CA MET A 107 25.90 16.52 -9.36
C MET A 107 25.59 15.01 -9.38
N VAL A 108 25.44 14.44 -10.57
CA VAL A 108 25.21 12.99 -10.79
C VAL A 108 26.20 12.48 -11.84
N GLU A 109 26.69 11.25 -11.67
CA GLU A 109 27.85 10.69 -12.38
C GLU A 109 27.47 9.83 -13.61
N LEU A 110 28.39 9.70 -14.57
CA LEU A 110 28.23 8.99 -15.84
C LEU A 110 28.85 7.58 -15.81
N ASP A 111 28.26 6.63 -16.55
CA ASP A 111 28.83 5.30 -16.81
C ASP A 111 30.02 5.39 -17.77
N ILE A 112 31.17 4.83 -17.40
CA ILE A 112 32.38 4.76 -18.25
C ILE A 112 32.89 3.32 -18.30
N ASP A 113 33.07 2.77 -19.50
CA ASP A 113 33.54 1.39 -19.67
C ASP A 113 35.03 1.20 -19.30
N ALA A 114 35.40 -0.04 -19.00
CA ALA A 114 36.74 -0.39 -18.53
C ALA A 114 37.86 -0.16 -19.59
N SER A 115 37.54 -0.20 -20.89
CA SER A 115 38.50 0.07 -21.96
C SER A 115 38.81 1.57 -22.08
N SER A 116 37.78 2.41 -21.94
CA SER A 116 37.88 3.87 -21.85
C SER A 116 38.71 4.31 -20.63
N LEU A 117 38.53 3.66 -19.47
CA LEU A 117 39.35 3.90 -18.27
C LEU A 117 40.83 3.53 -18.48
N ALA A 118 41.13 2.45 -19.20
CA ALA A 118 42.49 2.04 -19.54
C ALA A 118 43.16 2.95 -20.60
N ALA A 119 42.39 3.55 -21.50
CA ALA A 119 42.87 4.59 -22.42
C ALA A 119 43.19 5.89 -21.66
N ALA A 120 42.31 6.32 -20.75
CA ALA A 120 42.51 7.50 -19.91
C ALA A 120 43.78 7.37 -19.05
N LYS A 121 43.99 6.22 -18.37
CA LYS A 121 45.18 5.94 -17.56
C LYS A 121 46.49 6.05 -18.36
N ARG A 122 46.54 5.48 -19.57
CA ARG A 122 47.73 5.56 -20.45
C ARG A 122 48.02 6.97 -20.94
N THR A 123 46.98 7.74 -21.25
CA THR A 123 47.12 9.16 -21.64
C THR A 123 47.60 10.04 -20.47
N LEU A 124 47.12 9.79 -19.25
CA LEU A 124 47.54 10.52 -18.06
C LEU A 124 48.99 10.23 -17.68
N ALA A 125 49.40 8.96 -17.68
CA ALA A 125 50.77 8.54 -17.41
C ALA A 125 51.77 9.15 -18.42
N LYS A 126 51.41 9.23 -19.71
CA LYS A 126 52.23 9.94 -20.72
C LYS A 126 52.36 11.44 -20.49
N ARG A 127 51.37 12.09 -19.86
CA ARG A 127 51.38 13.55 -19.62
C ARG A 127 52.07 13.96 -18.31
N LEU A 128 52.10 13.09 -17.30
CA LEU A 128 52.64 13.42 -15.97
C LEU A 128 54.15 13.20 -15.80
N GLY A 129 54.80 12.56 -16.78
CA GLY A 129 56.25 12.34 -16.77
C GLY A 129 56.73 11.25 -15.81
N SER A 130 57.92 10.72 -16.05
CA SER A 130 58.48 9.54 -15.36
C SER A 130 58.88 9.77 -13.88
N GLY A 131 58.62 10.95 -13.31
CA GLY A 131 58.92 11.29 -11.92
C GLY A 131 57.69 11.45 -11.00
N ALA A 132 56.47 11.39 -11.52
CA ALA A 132 55.27 11.51 -10.71
C ALA A 132 55.02 10.21 -9.92
N LYS A 133 54.98 10.29 -8.58
CA LYS A 133 54.42 9.21 -7.74
C LYS A 133 52.99 8.92 -8.20
N GLU A 134 52.61 7.64 -8.22
CA GLU A 134 51.36 7.18 -8.83
C GLU A 134 50.15 8.06 -8.47
N PRO A 135 49.34 8.49 -9.46
CA PRO A 135 48.09 9.17 -9.16
C PRO A 135 47.22 8.24 -8.31
N PHE A 136 46.73 8.76 -7.19
CA PHE A 136 45.86 8.02 -6.27
C PHE A 136 44.49 7.80 -6.94
N PHE A 137 44.42 6.82 -7.84
CA PHE A 137 43.15 6.33 -8.37
C PHE A 137 42.40 5.65 -7.22
N LEU A 138 41.16 6.07 -6.95
CA LEU A 138 40.25 5.20 -6.22
C LEU A 138 40.18 3.87 -6.97
N GLU A 139 40.55 2.78 -6.29
CA GLU A 139 40.07 1.47 -6.71
C GLU A 139 38.54 1.53 -6.77
N TRP A 140 37.98 1.31 -7.95
CA TRP A 140 36.61 0.81 -8.05
C TRP A 140 36.60 -0.63 -7.53
N LYS A 141 36.71 -0.78 -6.21
CA LYS A 141 36.21 -1.98 -5.55
C LYS A 141 34.73 -2.04 -5.83
N ARG A 142 34.34 -3.01 -6.67
CA ARG A 142 32.95 -3.43 -6.82
C ARG A 142 32.39 -3.62 -5.41
N LEU A 143 31.46 -2.75 -4.99
CA LEU A 143 30.87 -2.77 -3.64
C LEU A 143 29.82 -3.89 -3.51
N GLU A 144 30.22 -5.10 -3.86
CA GLU A 144 29.65 -6.31 -3.30
C GLU A 144 29.94 -6.26 -1.79
N ASN A 145 28.86 -6.14 -0.99
CA ASN A 145 28.87 -5.90 0.46
C ASN A 145 29.24 -4.48 0.94
N LEU A 146 28.36 -3.50 0.67
CA LEU A 146 28.07 -2.46 1.69
C LEU A 146 26.94 -2.91 2.62
N SER A 147 27.27 -3.84 3.52
CA SER A 147 26.53 -4.06 4.77
C SER A 147 26.78 -2.88 5.74
N GLY A 148 26.40 -1.66 5.37
CA GLY A 148 26.88 -0.49 6.12
C GLY A 148 26.41 0.93 5.78
N PHE A 149 25.43 1.19 4.90
CA PHE A 149 24.83 2.53 4.81
C PHE A 149 23.32 2.51 4.48
N LYS A 150 22.57 3.46 5.06
CA LYS A 150 21.13 3.67 4.88
C LYS A 150 20.87 5.14 4.52
N PRO A 151 20.20 5.46 3.40
CA PRO A 151 19.47 6.73 3.27
C PRO A 151 18.24 6.75 4.23
N ALA A 152 17.48 7.82 4.47
CA ALA A 152 17.21 9.06 3.72
C ALA A 152 16.28 8.88 2.49
N HIS A 153 14.98 8.66 2.76
CA HIS A 153 13.91 8.59 1.74
C HIS A 153 12.59 9.06 2.40
N PHE A 154 11.76 9.76 1.63
CA PHE A 154 10.37 10.17 1.89
C PHE A 154 10.04 11.11 3.07
N VAL A 155 9.55 12.30 2.70
CA VAL A 155 8.39 12.92 3.35
C VAL A 155 7.29 13.04 2.28
N ALA A 156 6.14 12.41 2.53
CA ALA A 156 4.96 12.56 1.69
C ALA A 156 3.92 13.40 2.43
N ALA A 157 3.69 14.64 1.99
CA ALA A 157 2.66 15.49 2.56
C ALA A 157 1.30 15.14 1.95
N SER A 158 0.46 14.45 2.72
CA SER A 158 -0.98 14.32 2.43
C SER A 158 -1.75 15.22 3.40
N LEU A 159 -2.00 16.46 2.95
CA LEU A 159 -2.79 17.43 3.70
C LEU A 159 -4.25 16.97 3.77
N GLU A 160 -4.69 16.50 4.95
CA GLU A 160 -6.12 16.38 5.23
C GLU A 160 -6.73 17.76 5.50
N LYS A 161 -8.02 17.87 5.16
CA LYS A 161 -8.77 19.11 4.96
C LYS A 161 -8.88 20.08 6.18
N ARG A 162 -8.30 19.74 7.35
CA ARG A 162 -8.18 20.68 8.50
C ARG A 162 -7.36 21.94 8.19
N ALA A 163 -6.38 21.83 7.30
CA ALA A 163 -5.59 22.97 6.84
C ALA A 163 -6.38 23.88 5.87
N LEU A 164 -7.25 23.29 5.04
CA LEU A 164 -8.16 24.01 4.12
C LEU A 164 -9.21 24.80 4.89
N ASP A 165 -9.88 24.19 5.86
CA ASP A 165 -10.89 24.85 6.69
C ASP A 165 -10.29 26.00 7.55
N TRP A 166 -8.96 26.11 7.70
CA TRP A 166 -8.28 27.25 8.34
C TRP A 166 -7.98 28.36 7.33
N LEU A 167 -7.53 28.02 6.12
CA LEU A 167 -7.44 28.95 4.98
C LEU A 167 -8.80 29.59 4.66
N GLU A 168 -9.90 28.83 4.62
CA GLU A 168 -11.24 29.37 4.40
C GLU A 168 -11.67 30.37 5.48
N SER A 169 -11.21 30.19 6.73
CA SER A 169 -11.50 31.15 7.81
C SER A 169 -10.77 32.48 7.66
N GLN A 170 -9.65 32.52 6.93
CA GLN A 170 -8.95 33.76 6.57
C GLN A 170 -9.56 34.43 5.33
N VAL A 171 -10.27 33.68 4.47
CA VAL A 171 -10.90 34.19 3.24
C VAL A 171 -12.29 34.81 3.49
N LYS A 172 -12.96 34.50 4.62
CA LYS A 172 -14.28 35.06 4.99
C LYS A 172 -14.32 36.57 5.31
N GLY A 173 -13.24 37.31 5.01
CA GLY A 173 -13.30 38.75 4.75
C GLY A 173 -13.83 39.13 3.35
N SER A 174 -14.13 38.14 2.50
CA SER A 174 -14.69 38.28 1.15
C SER A 174 -15.95 37.41 0.99
N SER A 175 -16.93 37.88 0.21
CA SER A 175 -18.36 37.59 0.39
C SER A 175 -18.95 36.44 -0.44
N VAL A 176 -18.33 35.25 -0.41
CA VAL A 176 -18.94 34.00 -0.96
C VAL A 176 -18.70 32.82 -0.01
N ALA A 177 -19.71 31.97 0.21
CA ALA A 177 -19.70 30.93 1.24
C ALA A 177 -19.43 29.50 0.70
N PRO A 178 -18.42 28.77 1.22
CA PRO A 178 -18.22 27.33 1.00
C PRO A 178 -18.73 26.45 2.17
N PRO A 179 -18.87 25.12 1.98
CA PRO A 179 -19.66 24.24 2.83
C PRO A 179 -18.93 23.64 4.04
N SER A 180 -19.70 23.15 5.01
CA SER A 180 -19.22 22.43 6.19
C SER A 180 -18.49 21.11 5.87
N ASP A 181 -17.67 20.69 6.84
CA ASP A 181 -16.91 19.42 6.91
C ASP A 181 -15.65 19.36 6.04
N PHE A 182 -14.45 19.45 6.63
CA PHE A 182 -13.68 18.30 7.11
C PHE A 182 -12.47 18.81 7.91
N ARG A 183 -12.39 18.46 9.19
CA ARG A 183 -11.30 18.91 10.07
C ARG A 183 -10.69 17.69 10.81
N VAL A 184 -9.43 17.27 10.50
CA VAL A 184 -8.69 16.14 11.12
C VAL A 184 -7.34 16.57 11.75
N LEU A 185 -7.16 16.26 13.04
CA LEU A 185 -5.99 16.58 13.91
C LEU A 185 -5.31 15.26 14.25
N LEU A 186 -3.99 15.24 14.36
CA LEU A 186 -3.25 14.17 15.04
C LEU A 186 -2.03 14.69 15.84
N ASP A 187 -2.03 15.96 16.24
CA ASP A 187 -0.90 16.65 16.89
C ASP A 187 -0.74 16.27 18.38
N GLY A 188 -0.85 14.98 18.70
CA GLY A 188 -0.80 14.43 20.06
C GLY A 188 -0.23 13.00 20.16
N LEU A 189 0.11 12.35 19.05
CA LEU A 189 0.75 11.02 19.01
C LEU A 189 2.09 11.03 18.27
N GLU A 190 2.81 12.15 18.31
CA GLU A 190 4.19 12.20 17.82
C GLU A 190 5.12 11.27 18.62
N CYS A 191 6.07 10.66 17.91
CA CYS A 191 6.85 9.52 18.38
C CYS A 191 7.99 9.87 19.37
N GLY A 192 7.64 10.37 20.56
CA GLY A 192 8.48 10.23 21.76
C GLY A 192 8.46 8.80 22.34
N LEU A 193 7.42 8.01 22.01
CA LEU A 193 7.09 6.74 22.67
C LEU A 193 8.10 5.59 22.43
N LEU A 194 8.95 5.67 21.39
CA LEU A 194 9.97 4.65 21.08
C LEU A 194 11.41 5.15 21.15
N ARG A 195 11.68 6.37 21.64
CA ARG A 195 13.05 6.85 21.91
C ARG A 195 13.16 7.61 23.24
N ARG A 196 13.74 6.90 24.23
CA ARG A 196 14.11 7.35 25.59
C ARG A 196 12.92 7.71 26.50
N PRO A 197 12.85 7.17 27.72
CA PRO A 197 12.03 7.74 28.78
C PRO A 197 12.68 9.05 29.20
N THR A 198 12.04 10.18 28.90
CA THR A 198 12.53 11.47 29.41
C THR A 198 12.13 11.61 30.87
N ILE A 199 13.11 11.51 31.77
CA ILE A 199 12.98 12.13 33.10
C ILE A 199 12.97 13.64 32.87
N ALA A 200 11.78 14.23 32.95
CA ALA A 200 11.57 15.57 33.48
C ALA A 200 10.07 15.74 33.76
N ARG A 201 9.70 16.02 35.02
CA ARG A 201 8.56 16.91 35.22
C ARG A 201 9.08 18.30 34.91
N GLU A 202 8.59 18.94 33.86
CA GLU A 202 8.83 20.35 33.66
C GLU A 202 8.29 21.12 34.88
N SER A 203 9.18 21.75 35.63
CA SER A 203 8.83 23.01 36.28
C SER A 203 8.70 24.08 35.18
N ARG A 204 8.17 25.26 35.51
CA ARG A 204 8.04 26.39 34.57
C ARG A 204 9.38 26.88 33.98
N SER A 205 10.53 26.33 34.39
CA SER A 205 11.89 26.64 33.85
C SER A 205 12.50 25.55 32.96
N GLY A 206 11.85 24.40 32.75
CA GLY A 206 12.33 23.38 31.78
C GLY A 206 13.50 22.51 32.24
N GLU A 207 13.74 22.36 33.54
CA GLU A 207 14.87 21.62 34.09
C GLU A 207 14.57 20.15 34.42
N ALA A 208 15.55 19.27 34.22
CA ALA A 208 15.45 17.87 34.63
C ALA A 208 15.53 17.75 36.17
N VAL A 209 14.46 17.24 36.79
CA VAL A 209 14.40 17.02 38.25
C VAL A 209 15.05 15.70 38.67
N VAL A 210 15.87 15.76 39.72
CA VAL A 210 16.51 14.60 40.35
C VAL A 210 16.09 14.49 41.83
N PRO A 211 16.07 13.29 42.43
CA PRO A 211 15.89 13.14 43.88
C PRO A 211 16.96 13.90 44.65
N ASP A 212 16.55 14.75 45.59
CA ASP A 212 17.47 15.47 46.47
C ASP A 212 17.69 14.66 47.76
N ALA A 213 18.90 14.18 47.99
CA ALA A 213 19.23 13.46 49.22
C ALA A 213 18.98 14.31 50.48
N ALA A 214 19.20 15.63 50.39
CA ALA A 214 19.01 16.54 51.53
C ALA A 214 17.53 16.82 51.86
N ARG A 215 16.60 16.53 50.93
CA ARG A 215 15.16 16.73 51.09
C ARG A 215 14.38 15.41 51.11
N CYS A 216 15.06 14.27 51.00
CA CYS A 216 14.43 12.98 51.05
C CYS A 216 14.08 12.61 52.50
N SER A 217 12.80 12.70 52.86
CA SER A 217 12.27 12.33 54.19
C SER A 217 12.31 10.83 54.52
N GLY A 218 12.96 10.00 53.69
CA GLY A 218 13.08 8.55 53.94
C GLY A 218 11.78 7.74 53.86
N CYS A 219 10.66 8.33 53.43
CA CYS A 219 9.30 7.76 53.49
C CYS A 219 9.06 6.38 52.85
N GLY A 220 10.02 5.82 52.09
CA GLY A 220 9.97 4.45 51.58
C GLY A 220 8.97 4.17 50.46
N THR A 221 8.19 5.14 49.97
CA THR A 221 7.23 4.94 48.87
C THR A 221 7.89 4.37 47.61
N CYS A 222 9.08 4.87 47.26
CA CYS A 222 9.88 4.38 46.14
C CYS A 222 10.33 2.91 46.28
N ALA A 223 10.44 2.40 47.50
CA ALA A 223 10.77 0.99 47.78
C ALA A 223 9.58 0.07 47.47
N LYS A 224 8.36 0.50 47.86
CA LYS A 224 7.11 -0.26 47.68
C LYS A 224 6.71 -0.46 46.21
N VAL A 225 7.07 0.50 45.34
CA VAL A 225 6.74 0.47 43.90
C VAL A 225 7.91 0.07 43.00
N CYS A 226 9.06 -0.30 43.56
CA CYS A 226 10.27 -0.59 42.77
C CYS A 226 10.10 -1.91 41.98
N PRO A 227 9.93 -1.89 40.64
CA PRO A 227 9.59 -3.10 39.86
C PRO A 227 10.75 -4.10 39.75
N VAL A 228 11.91 -3.77 40.31
CA VAL A 228 13.16 -4.54 40.24
C VAL A 228 13.80 -4.74 41.63
N GLY A 229 13.07 -4.47 42.71
CA GLY A 229 13.48 -4.72 44.11
C GLY A 229 14.71 -3.94 44.61
N ARG A 230 15.28 -3.04 43.81
CA ARG A 230 16.60 -2.43 44.08
C ARG A 230 16.61 -1.52 45.31
N LEU A 231 15.45 -0.96 45.66
CA LEU A 231 15.27 -0.01 46.78
C LEU A 231 14.45 -0.62 47.94
N ALA A 232 14.06 -1.89 47.86
CA ALA A 232 13.35 -2.58 48.93
C ALA A 232 14.29 -2.91 50.11
N PRO A 233 13.79 -3.07 51.36
CA PRO A 233 14.60 -3.58 52.46
C PRO A 233 15.20 -4.95 52.09
N GLY A 234 16.54 -5.04 52.05
CA GLY A 234 17.28 -6.22 51.56
C GLY A 234 17.89 -6.06 50.16
N GLY A 235 17.53 -5.01 49.41
CA GLY A 235 18.26 -4.60 48.20
C GLY A 235 19.63 -4.00 48.52
N LYS A 236 20.59 -4.10 47.59
CA LYS A 236 21.95 -3.52 47.75
C LYS A 236 21.97 -1.99 47.89
N ALA A 237 20.86 -1.31 47.62
CA ALA A 237 20.71 0.14 47.64
C ALA A 237 19.66 0.56 48.68
N ARG A 238 19.95 1.58 49.48
CA ARG A 238 19.06 2.02 50.57
C ARG A 238 18.15 3.19 50.13
N PRO A 239 16.87 3.23 50.53
CA PRO A 239 16.04 4.43 50.38
C PRO A 239 16.74 5.67 50.95
N GLY A 240 16.67 6.79 50.24
CA GLY A 240 17.25 8.08 50.66
C GLY A 240 18.66 8.39 50.12
N ARG A 241 19.41 7.42 49.58
CA ARG A 241 20.69 7.72 48.91
C ARG A 241 20.47 8.16 47.46
N ALA A 242 20.85 9.40 47.13
CA ALA A 242 20.64 9.96 45.79
C ALA A 242 21.32 9.14 44.68
N GLU A 243 22.56 8.68 44.90
CA GLU A 243 23.33 7.87 43.94
C GLU A 243 22.62 6.57 43.56
N ASP A 244 21.98 5.92 44.52
CA ASP A 244 21.24 4.68 44.34
C ASP A 244 19.92 4.90 43.57
N CYS A 245 19.23 6.01 43.87
CA CYS A 245 18.02 6.41 43.15
C CYS A 245 18.33 6.81 41.70
N LEU A 246 19.41 7.59 41.49
CA LEU A 246 19.92 7.99 40.18
C LEU A 246 20.32 6.79 39.33
N ARG A 247 20.84 5.70 39.93
CA ARG A 247 21.15 4.45 39.21
C ARG A 247 19.93 3.58 38.91
N CYS A 248 18.77 3.85 39.49
CA CYS A 248 17.58 2.99 39.38
C CYS A 248 16.53 3.48 38.38
N PHE A 249 16.48 4.79 38.06
CA PHE A 249 15.67 5.46 37.03
C PHE A 249 14.13 5.29 37.05
N GLY A 250 13.57 4.24 37.66
CA GLY A 250 12.14 3.87 37.56
C GLY A 250 11.26 4.25 38.76
N CYS A 251 11.79 4.93 39.78
CA CYS A 251 11.06 5.25 41.02
C CYS A 251 10.77 6.75 41.21
N VAL A 252 11.30 7.61 40.34
CA VAL A 252 11.23 9.09 40.47
C VAL A 252 9.79 9.60 40.37
N GLU A 253 8.93 8.96 39.57
CA GLU A 253 7.52 9.34 39.39
C GLU A 253 6.68 9.22 40.68
N SER A 254 7.12 8.39 41.63
CA SER A 254 6.46 8.16 42.93
C SER A 254 7.09 8.92 44.11
N CYS A 255 8.07 9.80 43.85
CA CYS A 255 8.61 10.68 44.88
C CYS A 255 7.69 11.91 45.09
N PRO A 256 7.46 12.36 46.33
CA PRO A 256 6.76 13.62 46.58
C PRO A 256 7.59 14.81 46.05
N ARG A 257 6.92 15.91 45.70
CA ARG A 257 7.51 17.01 44.88
C ARG A 257 8.64 17.77 45.59
N ASP A 258 8.57 17.86 46.90
CA ASP A 258 9.53 18.46 47.83
C ASP A 258 10.86 17.69 47.92
N ALA A 259 10.81 16.35 47.81
CA ALA A 259 11.97 15.47 47.76
C ALA A 259 12.69 15.44 46.39
N LEU A 260 12.27 16.29 45.45
CA LEU A 260 12.89 16.45 44.13
C LEU A 260 13.49 17.86 44.02
N ARG A 261 14.73 17.97 43.55
CA ARG A 261 15.36 19.25 43.19
C ARG A 261 15.50 19.41 41.68
N PRO A 262 15.49 20.65 41.16
CA PRO A 262 15.97 20.92 39.81
C PRO A 262 17.46 20.55 39.70
N GLY A 263 17.83 19.80 38.67
CA GLY A 263 19.20 19.34 38.43
C GLY A 263 20.02 20.37 37.67
N TYR A 264 20.61 21.34 38.37
CA TYR A 264 21.38 22.42 37.73
C TYR A 264 22.76 22.01 37.19
N SER A 265 23.08 22.59 36.03
CA SER A 265 24.36 22.68 35.31
C SER A 265 25.12 21.39 34.97
N PHE A 266 25.19 21.10 33.67
CA PHE A 266 26.08 20.10 33.06
C PHE A 266 27.52 20.63 32.96
N THR A 267 28.16 20.90 34.10
CA THR A 267 29.56 21.31 34.19
C THR A 267 30.27 20.56 35.32
N SER A 268 31.42 19.95 34.99
CA SER A 268 32.47 19.39 35.87
C SER A 268 32.39 17.94 36.39
N ALA A 269 31.60 17.03 35.82
CA ALA A 269 31.80 15.58 36.03
C ALA A 269 31.76 14.76 34.72
N MET A 270 32.86 14.02 34.48
CA MET A 270 33.09 13.07 33.37
C MET A 270 33.16 13.66 31.94
N ARG A 271 34.34 14.22 31.64
CA ARG A 271 34.92 14.13 30.28
C ARG A 271 35.07 12.64 29.89
N ALA A 272 34.28 12.18 28.94
CA ALA A 272 34.61 11.04 28.08
C ALA A 272 33.87 11.22 26.74
N GLU A 273 34.59 11.74 25.75
CA GLU A 273 34.34 11.58 24.30
C GLU A 273 32.91 11.74 23.77
N ALA A 274 32.41 12.97 23.74
CA ALA A 274 31.43 13.40 22.73
C ALA A 274 31.60 14.91 22.44
N ALA A 275 32.48 15.25 21.50
CA ALA A 275 32.74 16.63 21.10
C ALA A 275 31.57 17.21 20.27
N CYS A 276 30.55 17.73 20.94
CA CYS A 276 29.48 18.50 20.31
C CYS A 276 30.04 19.82 19.74
N ARG A 277 29.90 20.06 18.42
CA ARG A 277 30.02 21.40 17.83
C ARG A 277 28.67 22.11 17.89
N GLN A 278 28.70 23.40 18.18
CA GLN A 278 27.53 24.25 18.43
C GLN A 278 26.70 24.52 17.16
N GLY A 279 25.38 24.55 17.30
CA GLY A 279 24.44 24.89 16.24
C GLY A 279 23.85 26.30 16.36
N TRP A 280 24.28 27.20 15.47
CA TRP A 280 23.48 28.22 14.74
C TRP A 280 22.60 29.25 15.47
N LEU A 281 21.81 28.92 16.50
CA LEU A 281 20.75 29.80 17.05
C LEU A 281 21.26 30.99 17.90
N SER A 282 22.54 31.01 18.30
CA SER A 282 23.11 32.06 19.16
C SER A 282 23.66 33.28 18.42
N ARG A 283 23.35 33.46 17.12
CA ARG A 283 23.97 34.51 16.28
C ARG A 283 22.99 35.46 15.59
N LEU A 284 21.69 35.44 15.93
CA LEU A 284 20.69 36.25 15.23
C LEU A 284 19.75 37.05 16.13
N LYS A 285 19.77 38.38 15.90
CA LYS A 285 19.07 39.49 16.58
C LYS A 285 19.77 40.01 17.85
N GLY A 286 20.56 41.06 17.66
CA GLY A 286 21.07 41.91 18.75
C GLY A 286 19.98 42.77 19.38
N LEU A 287 19.10 42.14 20.17
CA LEU A 287 18.29 42.82 21.18
C LEU A 287 18.89 42.51 22.55
N SER A 288 19.28 43.55 23.28
CA SER A 288 19.81 43.45 24.64
C SER A 288 18.68 43.21 25.65
N GLY A 289 18.20 41.96 25.71
CA GLY A 289 17.23 41.50 26.69
C GLY A 289 16.44 40.29 26.19
N PRO A 290 16.21 39.25 27.02
CA PRO A 290 15.28 38.18 26.70
C PRO A 290 13.84 38.68 26.91
N CYS A 291 13.31 39.41 25.93
CA CYS A 291 11.88 39.69 25.88
C CYS A 291 11.14 38.41 25.46
N GLN A 292 10.17 38.00 26.28
CA GLN A 292 9.38 36.79 26.03
C GLN A 292 8.46 36.95 24.80
N PRO A 293 7.96 35.82 24.28
CA PRO A 293 6.56 35.56 24.61
C PRO A 293 6.35 34.16 25.21
N ALA A 294 5.81 34.14 26.42
CA ALA A 294 4.77 33.18 26.74
C ALA A 294 3.40 33.78 26.32
N PRO A 295 2.33 32.99 26.09
CA PRO A 295 2.25 31.55 26.27
C PRO A 295 1.81 30.79 24.99
N PHE A 296 2.31 29.56 24.82
CA PHE A 296 1.46 28.55 24.19
C PHE A 296 0.24 28.31 25.10
N PRO A 297 -0.98 28.12 24.58
CA PRO A 297 -2.07 27.64 25.42
C PRO A 297 -1.65 26.28 26.02
N PRO A 298 -1.76 26.09 27.34
CA PRO A 298 -1.27 24.89 27.98
C PRO A 298 -2.15 23.69 27.62
N SER A 299 -1.59 22.69 26.93
CA SER A 299 -2.13 21.32 26.97
C SER A 299 -1.94 20.66 28.35
N TYR A 300 -1.26 21.35 29.28
CA TYR A 300 -1.38 21.13 30.73
C TYR A 300 -2.76 21.54 31.28
N LEU A 301 -3.79 20.81 30.88
CA LEU A 301 -4.67 20.13 31.83
C LEU A 301 -5.11 18.80 31.21
N LEU A 302 -4.20 17.82 31.13
CA LEU A 302 -4.64 16.50 31.57
C LEU A 302 -5.18 16.72 32.99
N PRO A 303 -6.48 16.52 33.24
CA PRO A 303 -6.91 16.38 34.62
C PRO A 303 -6.05 15.27 35.20
N LYS A 304 -5.63 15.39 36.47
CA LYS A 304 -5.46 14.14 37.22
C LYS A 304 -6.78 13.38 36.98
N PRO A 305 -6.79 12.15 36.46
CA PRO A 305 -7.85 11.26 36.85
C PRO A 305 -7.76 11.26 38.37
N GLY A 306 -8.74 11.88 39.03
CA GLY A 306 -8.90 11.64 40.47
C GLY A 306 -8.95 10.12 40.60
N PRO A 307 -8.19 9.50 41.51
CA PRO A 307 -8.05 8.03 41.60
C PRO A 307 -9.36 7.30 42.02
N ALA A 308 -10.52 7.89 41.71
CA ALA A 308 -11.86 7.53 42.11
C ALA A 308 -12.91 7.59 40.97
N LYS A 309 -12.66 8.23 39.81
CA LYS A 309 -13.66 8.26 38.71
C LYS A 309 -13.40 7.14 37.70
N LYS A 310 -14.38 6.24 37.57
CA LYS A 310 -14.48 5.21 36.53
C LYS A 310 -14.38 5.87 35.13
N PRO A 311 -13.57 5.33 34.19
CA PRO A 311 -13.55 5.82 32.82
C PRO A 311 -14.89 5.51 32.12
N ALA A 312 -15.42 6.50 31.41
CA ALA A 312 -16.55 6.32 30.51
C ALA A 312 -16.08 5.80 29.15
N VAL A 313 -14.97 6.32 28.61
CA VAL A 313 -14.45 5.96 27.28
C VAL A 313 -13.06 5.31 27.39
N ILE A 314 -12.93 4.10 26.84
CA ILE A 314 -11.66 3.35 26.78
C ILE A 314 -11.35 2.99 25.32
N LEU A 315 -10.15 3.35 24.86
CA LEU A 315 -9.62 3.00 23.54
C LEU A 315 -8.55 1.91 23.69
N GLY A 316 -8.81 0.70 23.19
CA GLY A 316 -7.84 -0.39 23.13
C GLY A 316 -7.08 -0.42 21.82
N LEU A 317 -5.76 -0.62 21.86
CA LEU A 317 -4.86 -0.61 20.69
C LEU A 317 -3.96 -1.85 20.64
N ALA A 318 -3.93 -2.49 19.47
CA ALA A 318 -2.92 -3.49 19.10
C ALA A 318 -1.87 -2.80 18.20
N ILE A 319 -0.74 -2.38 18.79
CA ILE A 319 0.32 -1.60 18.11
C ILE A 319 1.75 -1.90 18.59
N ASN A 320 1.93 -2.63 19.69
CA ASN A 320 3.24 -2.87 20.30
C ASN A 320 3.82 -4.24 19.92
N THR A 321 2.96 -5.18 19.55
CA THR A 321 3.34 -6.42 18.87
C THR A 321 3.08 -6.26 17.37
N MET A 322 4.10 -6.55 16.58
CA MET A 322 4.26 -5.95 15.26
C MET A 322 3.73 -6.86 14.15
N GLN A 323 2.55 -7.47 14.31
CA GLN A 323 2.00 -8.41 13.32
C GLN A 323 0.55 -8.17 12.86
N GLU A 324 -0.35 -7.60 13.66
CA GLU A 324 -1.60 -6.99 13.15
C GLU A 324 -2.05 -5.77 13.96
N HIS A 325 -2.23 -4.65 13.27
CA HIS A 325 -2.72 -3.39 13.81
C HIS A 325 -4.25 -3.35 13.88
N ALA A 326 -4.79 -3.02 15.06
CA ALA A 326 -6.23 -2.90 15.29
C ALA A 326 -6.57 -1.92 16.43
N ALA A 327 -7.79 -1.38 16.41
CA ALA A 327 -8.34 -0.58 17.49
C ALA A 327 -9.69 -1.13 17.99
N CYS A 328 -10.01 -0.85 19.25
CA CYS A 328 -11.25 -1.21 19.94
C CYS A 328 -11.75 -0.02 20.76
N LEU A 329 -13.06 0.24 20.78
CA LEU A 329 -13.67 1.32 21.56
C LEU A 329 -14.73 0.77 22.51
N ILE A 330 -14.60 1.10 23.79
CA ILE A 330 -15.59 0.86 24.84
C ILE A 330 -16.14 2.22 25.31
N LYS A 331 -17.46 2.33 25.43
CA LYS A 331 -18.17 3.52 25.97
C LYS A 331 -19.18 3.07 27.02
N ASP A 332 -19.16 3.71 28.18
CA ASP A 332 -20.02 3.43 29.34
C ASP A 332 -20.07 1.96 29.77
N GLY A 333 -18.93 1.26 29.61
CA GLY A 333 -18.83 -0.18 29.89
C GLY A 333 -19.54 -1.07 28.87
N ARG A 334 -19.72 -0.61 27.62
CA ARG A 334 -20.20 -1.40 26.47
C ARG A 334 -19.19 -1.34 25.33
N LEU A 335 -18.99 -2.47 24.63
CA LEU A 335 -18.22 -2.52 23.39
C LEU A 335 -18.98 -1.78 22.27
N VAL A 336 -18.40 -0.69 21.77
CA VAL A 336 -18.97 0.08 20.65
C VAL A 336 -18.57 -0.54 19.32
N GLY A 337 -17.30 -0.90 19.18
CA GLY A 337 -16.77 -1.55 17.99
C GLY A 337 -15.27 -1.83 18.07
N ALA A 338 -14.79 -2.60 17.10
CA ALA A 338 -13.39 -2.92 16.89
C ALA A 338 -13.14 -3.16 15.39
N VAL A 339 -11.97 -2.76 14.88
CA VAL A 339 -11.64 -2.89 13.46
C VAL A 339 -10.13 -3.06 13.25
N GLU A 340 -9.76 -3.94 12.34
CA GLU A 340 -8.37 -4.14 11.87
C GLU A 340 -7.98 -3.04 10.88
N GLU A 341 -6.79 -2.46 11.05
CA GLU A 341 -6.25 -1.42 10.16
C GLU A 341 -6.05 -1.97 8.73
N GLU A 342 -5.75 -3.27 8.56
CA GLU A 342 -5.58 -3.86 7.22
C GLU A 342 -6.82 -3.72 6.34
N LYS A 343 -8.02 -3.83 6.91
CA LYS A 343 -9.30 -3.73 6.17
C LYS A 343 -9.54 -2.31 5.66
N LEU A 344 -8.97 -1.30 6.33
CA LEU A 344 -9.12 0.12 6.00
C LEU A 344 -7.94 0.65 5.15
N SER A 345 -6.73 0.16 5.39
CA SER A 345 -5.53 0.54 4.62
C SER A 345 -5.40 -0.25 3.32
N ARG A 346 -6.15 -1.35 3.17
CA ARG A 346 -6.07 -2.34 2.08
C ARG A 346 -4.73 -3.10 1.99
N VAL A 347 -3.89 -3.01 3.02
CA VAL A 347 -2.61 -3.72 3.14
C VAL A 347 -2.77 -4.88 4.10
N ARG A 348 -2.70 -6.12 3.59
CA ARG A 348 -2.78 -7.34 4.42
C ARG A 348 -1.72 -7.36 5.52
N HIS A 349 -2.12 -7.80 6.72
CA HIS A 349 -1.26 -7.92 7.90
C HIS A 349 -0.52 -6.58 8.18
N HIS A 350 -1.28 -5.48 8.14
CA HIS A 350 -0.79 -4.16 8.47
C HIS A 350 -0.19 -4.19 9.89
N GLY A 351 1.10 -3.89 10.01
CA GLY A 351 1.85 -3.96 11.27
C GLY A 351 3.37 -4.12 11.07
N TRP A 352 3.79 -4.69 9.94
CA TRP A 352 5.20 -4.82 9.58
C TRP A 352 5.44 -4.77 8.07
N PRO A 353 6.49 -4.10 7.57
CA PRO A 353 6.88 -4.21 6.17
C PRO A 353 7.43 -5.62 5.88
N PRO A 354 6.99 -6.31 4.81
CA PRO A 354 7.41 -7.68 4.53
C PRO A 354 8.95 -7.81 4.43
N ALA A 355 9.46 -8.97 4.86
CA ALA A 355 10.89 -9.22 4.94
C ALA A 355 11.60 -8.97 3.59
N GLY A 356 12.52 -8.01 3.58
CA GLY A 356 13.24 -7.55 2.37
C GLY A 356 12.88 -6.14 1.92
N ALA A 357 11.72 -5.59 2.32
CA ALA A 357 11.39 -4.20 2.07
C ALA A 357 12.36 -3.26 2.82
N ARG A 358 13.20 -2.53 2.09
CA ARG A 358 14.09 -1.50 2.66
C ARG A 358 13.26 -0.35 3.22
N ARG A 359 12.91 -0.44 4.51
CA ARG A 359 12.73 0.63 5.51
C ARG A 359 12.08 1.99 5.14
N TYR A 360 11.29 2.05 4.08
CA TYR A 360 10.66 3.28 3.58
C TYR A 360 9.21 3.01 3.21
N GLY A 361 8.27 3.83 3.70
CA GLY A 361 6.87 3.79 3.29
C GLY A 361 5.88 4.06 4.42
N PHE A 362 6.01 3.39 5.56
CA PHE A 362 5.11 3.62 6.70
C PHE A 362 5.37 5.00 7.32
N ALA A 363 4.37 5.87 7.25
CA ALA A 363 4.33 7.09 8.04
C ALA A 363 4.17 6.74 9.53
N ILE A 364 4.61 7.62 10.44
CA ILE A 364 4.50 7.39 11.89
C ILE A 364 3.02 7.22 12.28
N GLU A 365 2.15 7.96 11.61
CA GLU A 365 0.70 7.98 11.71
C GLU A 365 0.03 6.64 11.36
N GLU A 366 0.62 5.86 10.44
CA GLU A 366 0.10 4.52 10.10
C GLU A 366 0.46 3.48 11.16
N SER A 367 1.54 3.72 11.92
CA SER A 367 1.95 2.85 13.02
C SER A 367 0.99 2.88 14.23
N PHE A 368 0.02 3.81 14.24
CA PHE A 368 -0.93 4.01 15.34
C PHE A 368 -2.37 3.56 15.04
N CYS A 369 -2.63 2.77 14.00
CA CYS A 369 -4.00 2.39 13.58
C CYS A 369 -4.90 3.62 13.31
N ARG A 370 -4.38 4.68 12.68
CA ARG A 370 -5.09 5.96 12.49
C ARG A 370 -6.48 5.79 11.89
N ARG A 371 -6.63 4.93 10.88
CA ARG A 371 -7.91 4.74 10.18
C ARG A 371 -8.89 4.05 11.12
N ALA A 372 -8.46 3.02 11.83
CA ALA A 372 -9.26 2.30 12.82
C ALA A 372 -9.74 3.20 13.97
N ILE A 373 -8.83 3.97 14.59
CA ILE A 373 -9.16 4.91 15.68
C ILE A 373 -10.17 5.95 15.20
N ARG A 374 -9.88 6.64 14.09
CA ARG A 374 -10.75 7.69 13.55
C ARG A 374 -12.14 7.16 13.25
N LEU A 375 -12.25 5.99 12.63
CA LEU A 375 -13.52 5.38 12.27
C LEU A 375 -14.38 5.11 13.49
N LEU A 376 -13.83 4.45 14.52
CA LEU A 376 -14.55 4.11 15.74
C LEU A 376 -15.00 5.36 16.52
N LEU A 377 -14.12 6.37 16.63
CA LEU A 377 -14.46 7.63 17.30
C LEU A 377 -15.55 8.40 16.55
N THR A 378 -15.42 8.53 15.21
CA THR A 378 -16.41 9.22 14.36
C THR A 378 -17.79 8.57 14.48
N GLN A 379 -17.86 7.23 14.41
CA GLN A 379 -19.12 6.49 14.55
C GLN A 379 -19.74 6.59 15.95
N ALA A 380 -18.92 6.81 16.99
CA ALA A 380 -19.40 7.03 18.35
C ALA A 380 -19.81 8.49 18.65
N GLY A 381 -19.64 9.41 17.69
CA GLY A 381 -19.79 10.85 17.90
C GLY A 381 -18.75 11.43 18.88
N LEU A 382 -17.53 10.87 18.88
CA LEU A 382 -16.46 11.20 19.82
C LEU A 382 -15.21 11.74 19.10
N THR A 383 -14.37 12.41 19.87
CA THR A 383 -13.01 12.81 19.53
C THR A 383 -11.99 12.06 20.39
N LEU A 384 -10.70 12.29 20.18
CA LEU A 384 -9.66 11.68 21.02
C LEU A 384 -9.61 12.31 22.43
N ASP A 385 -10.06 13.56 22.59
CA ASP A 385 -10.07 14.26 23.88
C ASP A 385 -11.07 13.65 24.86
N ASP A 386 -12.17 13.09 24.33
CA ASP A 386 -13.22 12.36 25.06
C ASP A 386 -12.75 11.01 25.61
N VAL A 387 -11.56 10.52 25.23
CA VAL A 387 -11.01 9.23 25.68
C VAL A 387 -10.37 9.37 27.06
N ASP A 388 -10.98 8.77 28.09
CA ASP A 388 -10.46 8.77 29.46
C ASP A 388 -9.20 7.89 29.63
N LEU A 389 -9.14 6.78 28.90
CA LEU A 389 -8.12 5.75 29.05
C LEU A 389 -7.77 5.11 27.69
N ILE A 390 -6.48 5.06 27.38
CA ILE A 390 -5.93 4.35 26.23
C ILE A 390 -5.20 3.11 26.76
N ALA A 391 -5.72 1.93 26.43
CA ALA A 391 -5.15 0.65 26.76
C ALA A 391 -4.33 0.12 25.56
N VAL A 392 -3.06 -0.21 25.79
CA VAL A 392 -2.14 -0.64 24.74
C VAL A 392 -1.69 -2.07 25.03
N ASN A 393 -1.73 -2.92 24.01
CA ASN A 393 -1.21 -4.27 24.13
C ASN A 393 0.32 -4.27 24.38
N GLY A 394 0.81 -5.27 25.10
CA GLY A 394 2.23 -5.47 25.35
C GLY A 394 2.90 -4.44 26.28
N LEU A 395 4.02 -4.81 26.90
CA LEU A 395 4.85 -3.89 27.67
C LEU A 395 5.73 -2.98 26.80
N PRO A 396 6.00 -1.71 27.19
CA PRO A 396 6.90 -0.84 26.45
C PRO A 396 8.32 -1.45 26.28
N PRO A 397 8.96 -1.37 25.09
CA PRO A 397 10.21 -2.10 24.81
C PRO A 397 11.36 -1.87 25.80
N ARG A 398 11.39 -0.71 26.48
CA ARG A 398 12.35 -0.38 27.54
C ARG A 398 12.37 -1.36 28.72
N TYR A 399 11.29 -2.11 28.94
CA TYR A 399 11.20 -3.11 30.00
C TYR A 399 11.68 -4.51 29.58
N GLY A 400 11.91 -4.76 28.28
CA GLY A 400 12.21 -6.09 27.74
C GLY A 400 13.43 -6.77 28.37
N LEU A 401 14.53 -6.03 28.59
CA LEU A 401 15.75 -6.58 29.23
C LEU A 401 15.53 -7.01 30.69
N ALA A 402 14.67 -6.30 31.43
CA ALA A 402 14.33 -6.64 32.81
C ALA A 402 13.37 -7.85 32.86
N VAL A 403 12.39 -7.89 31.96
CA VAL A 403 11.41 -8.98 31.81
C VAL A 403 12.08 -10.29 31.37
N ALA A 404 13.09 -10.21 30.50
CA ALA A 404 13.85 -11.37 30.01
C ALA A 404 14.92 -11.90 30.98
N GLY A 405 15.14 -11.24 32.13
CA GLY A 405 16.19 -11.64 33.09
C GLY A 405 17.63 -11.39 32.61
N ALA A 406 17.81 -10.77 31.44
CA ALA A 406 19.08 -10.67 30.71
C ALA A 406 20.19 -9.84 31.40
N CYS A 407 19.90 -9.23 32.55
CA CYS A 407 20.86 -8.44 33.35
C CYS A 407 21.31 -9.17 34.63
N GLY A 408 21.39 -10.51 34.60
CA GLY A 408 21.83 -11.32 35.75
C GLY A 408 20.85 -11.32 36.93
N ARG A 409 19.55 -11.21 36.65
CA ARG A 409 18.49 -11.25 37.68
C ARG A 409 17.44 -12.30 37.30
N LYS A 410 16.86 -12.97 38.30
CA LYS A 410 15.66 -13.81 38.11
C LYS A 410 14.56 -12.94 37.48
N ALA A 411 14.00 -13.39 36.35
CA ALA A 411 12.86 -12.73 35.73
C ALA A 411 11.68 -12.69 36.71
N PRO A 412 10.81 -11.66 36.67
CA PRO A 412 9.68 -11.56 37.59
C PRO A 412 8.72 -12.73 37.39
N GLU A 413 8.03 -13.19 38.44
CA GLU A 413 7.17 -14.37 38.33
C GLU A 413 5.96 -14.09 37.42
N SER A 414 5.32 -12.92 37.59
CA SER A 414 4.29 -12.39 36.69
C SER A 414 4.75 -11.13 35.94
N LEU A 415 4.16 -10.84 34.78
CA LEU A 415 4.36 -9.57 34.07
C LEU A 415 3.50 -8.45 34.69
N PRO A 416 4.04 -7.25 34.96
CA PRO A 416 3.29 -6.15 35.55
C PRO A 416 2.39 -5.45 34.52
N ILE A 417 1.25 -4.90 34.96
CA ILE A 417 0.49 -3.92 34.19
C ILE A 417 1.07 -2.53 34.49
N ILE A 418 1.35 -1.74 33.46
CA ILE A 418 2.04 -0.44 33.61
C ILE A 418 1.10 0.69 33.25
N ARG A 419 0.69 1.50 34.23
CA ARG A 419 -0.14 2.68 34.04
C ARG A 419 0.70 3.97 34.09
N SER A 420 0.48 4.89 33.15
CA SER A 420 1.05 6.23 33.15
C SER A 420 0.01 7.23 32.66
N GLY A 421 -0.59 8.00 33.57
CA GLY A 421 -1.68 8.95 33.25
C GLY A 421 -2.91 8.25 32.64
N ARG A 422 -3.27 8.66 31.41
CA ARG A 422 -4.32 8.04 30.58
C ARG A 422 -3.85 6.80 29.81
N LEU A 423 -2.58 6.37 29.90
CA LEU A 423 -2.07 5.15 29.24
C LEU A 423 -2.04 3.96 30.20
N MET A 424 -2.43 2.79 29.72
CA MET A 424 -2.32 1.50 30.42
C MET A 424 -1.75 0.43 29.48
N PHE A 425 -0.53 -0.03 29.73
CA PHE A 425 0.11 -1.12 29.00
C PHE A 425 -0.20 -2.45 29.69
N ILE A 426 -0.81 -3.37 28.95
CA ILE A 426 -1.31 -4.65 29.47
C ILE A 426 -0.53 -5.77 28.77
N PRO A 427 0.04 -6.75 29.49
CA PRO A 427 0.86 -7.81 28.89
C PRO A 427 0.18 -8.51 27.70
N HIS A 428 0.95 -8.82 26.64
CA HIS A 428 0.41 -9.29 25.36
C HIS A 428 -0.48 -10.54 25.50
N HIS A 429 0.03 -11.59 26.16
CA HIS A 429 -0.74 -12.81 26.40
C HIS A 429 -1.92 -12.59 27.37
N LEU A 430 -1.86 -11.60 28.27
CA LEU A 430 -3.02 -11.23 29.08
C LEU A 430 -4.09 -10.55 28.23
N CYS A 431 -3.71 -9.75 27.23
CA CYS A 431 -4.67 -9.22 26.25
C CYS A 431 -5.34 -10.34 25.45
N HIS A 432 -4.60 -11.33 24.97
CA HIS A 432 -5.21 -12.52 24.34
C HIS A 432 -6.16 -13.27 25.29
N ALA A 433 -5.75 -13.50 26.54
CA ALA A 433 -6.59 -14.20 27.50
C ALA A 433 -7.86 -13.41 27.84
N ALA A 434 -7.74 -12.09 28.02
CA ALA A 434 -8.86 -11.20 28.28
C ALA A 434 -9.81 -11.10 27.08
N SER A 435 -9.30 -11.01 25.85
CA SER A 435 -10.17 -10.92 24.66
C SER A 435 -11.03 -12.18 24.47
N ALA A 436 -10.54 -13.36 24.87
CA ALA A 436 -11.35 -14.57 24.89
C ALA A 436 -12.28 -14.64 26.11
N PHE A 437 -11.74 -14.60 27.33
CA PHE A 437 -12.52 -14.83 28.54
C PHE A 437 -13.60 -13.76 28.77
N ARG A 438 -13.26 -12.47 28.64
CA ARG A 438 -14.17 -11.34 28.94
C ARG A 438 -15.36 -11.23 27.97
N LEU A 439 -15.30 -11.95 26.83
CA LEU A 439 -16.33 -12.02 25.79
C LEU A 439 -17.05 -13.38 25.71
N SER A 440 -16.62 -14.37 26.50
CA SER A 440 -17.12 -15.75 26.43
C SER A 440 -18.47 -15.99 27.12
N GLY A 441 -18.92 -15.05 27.97
CA GLY A 441 -20.04 -15.25 28.90
C GLY A 441 -19.77 -16.22 30.07
N GLN A 442 -18.60 -16.89 30.11
CA GLN A 442 -18.27 -17.90 31.12
C GLN A 442 -17.91 -17.23 32.46
N LYS A 443 -18.41 -17.76 33.59
CA LYS A 443 -18.12 -17.23 34.95
C LYS A 443 -16.74 -17.64 35.46
N GLU A 444 -16.28 -18.81 35.04
CA GLU A 444 -14.94 -19.33 35.26
C GLU A 444 -14.53 -20.19 34.06
N ALA A 445 -13.25 -20.11 33.69
CA ALA A 445 -12.70 -20.81 32.53
C ALA A 445 -11.19 -21.02 32.69
N TRP A 446 -10.67 -22.05 32.03
CA TRP A 446 -9.26 -22.11 31.65
C TRP A 446 -9.06 -21.38 30.32
N VAL A 447 -7.95 -20.66 30.18
CA VAL A 447 -7.65 -19.91 28.95
C VAL A 447 -6.29 -20.32 28.42
N LEU A 448 -6.23 -20.89 27.23
CA LEU A 448 -4.97 -21.11 26.51
C LEU A 448 -4.76 -19.97 25.52
N THR A 449 -3.57 -19.38 25.59
CA THR A 449 -3.05 -18.47 24.57
C THR A 449 -1.86 -19.12 23.90
N ALA A 450 -1.84 -19.20 22.57
CA ALA A 450 -0.73 -19.79 21.82
C ALA A 450 -0.50 -18.97 20.54
N ASP A 451 0.71 -18.43 20.40
CA ASP A 451 0.98 -17.36 19.46
C ASP A 451 2.44 -17.36 18.95
N GLY A 452 2.78 -16.43 18.07
CA GLY A 452 4.15 -16.20 17.64
C GLY A 452 5.06 -15.78 18.80
N ARG A 453 4.86 -14.59 19.37
CA ARG A 453 5.65 -14.14 20.53
C ARG A 453 5.04 -12.92 21.24
N GLY A 454 4.87 -13.01 22.56
CA GLY A 454 4.69 -11.86 23.43
C GLY A 454 6.00 -11.21 23.88
N GLU A 455 6.02 -10.69 25.11
CA GLU A 455 7.23 -10.08 25.71
C GLU A 455 8.30 -11.11 26.05
N ARG A 456 7.87 -12.25 26.60
CA ARG A 456 8.73 -13.40 26.90
C ARG A 456 8.10 -14.75 26.64
N GLN A 457 6.78 -14.83 26.44
CA GLN A 457 6.05 -16.07 26.23
C GLN A 457 5.81 -16.32 24.73
N THR A 458 5.54 -17.58 24.38
CA THR A 458 4.96 -17.99 23.09
C THR A 458 3.64 -18.74 23.26
N ALA A 459 3.46 -19.38 24.41
CA ALA A 459 2.15 -19.82 24.89
C ALA A 459 2.03 -19.55 26.39
N ALA A 460 0.80 -19.39 26.88
CA ALA A 460 0.51 -19.27 28.30
C ALA A 460 -0.88 -19.82 28.62
N VAL A 461 -1.01 -20.48 29.77
CA VAL A 461 -2.29 -20.96 30.31
C VAL A 461 -2.66 -20.08 31.50
N PHE A 462 -3.92 -19.64 31.52
CA PHE A 462 -4.50 -18.84 32.59
C PHE A 462 -5.69 -19.57 33.21
N ARG A 463 -5.92 -19.30 34.48
CA ARG A 463 -7.14 -19.64 35.21
C ARG A 463 -7.93 -18.36 35.43
N ALA A 464 -9.11 -18.26 34.82
CA ALA A 464 -9.99 -17.11 34.94
C ALA A 464 -11.17 -17.44 35.85
N ARG A 465 -11.34 -16.69 36.95
CA ARG A 465 -12.38 -16.94 37.96
C ARG A 465 -12.69 -15.67 38.74
N LYS A 466 -13.98 -15.45 39.09
CA LYS A 466 -14.44 -14.27 39.87
C LYS A 466 -13.94 -12.92 39.30
N GLY A 467 -13.84 -12.81 37.97
CA GLY A 467 -13.37 -11.61 37.29
C GLY A 467 -11.86 -11.37 37.30
N VAL A 468 -11.05 -12.28 37.86
CA VAL A 468 -9.59 -12.25 37.82
C VAL A 468 -9.08 -13.24 36.78
N ILE A 469 -8.04 -12.87 36.02
CA ILE A 469 -7.33 -13.74 35.08
C ILE A 469 -5.90 -13.96 35.61
N GLU A 470 -5.62 -15.17 36.10
CA GLU A 470 -4.35 -15.53 36.73
C GLU A 470 -3.53 -16.42 35.79
N GLN A 471 -2.29 -16.05 35.48
CA GLN A 471 -1.41 -16.89 34.66
C GLN A 471 -0.86 -18.05 35.50
N VAL A 472 -1.15 -19.29 35.12
CA VAL A 472 -0.66 -20.50 35.84
C VAL A 472 0.58 -21.12 35.19
N TYR A 473 0.77 -20.89 33.90
CA TYR A 473 1.88 -21.46 33.12
C TYR A 473 2.26 -20.52 31.97
N GLU A 474 3.54 -20.53 31.62
CA GLU A 474 4.07 -19.89 30.43
C GLU A 474 5.16 -20.73 29.78
N LEU A 475 5.09 -20.82 28.46
CA LEU A 475 6.15 -21.35 27.63
C LEU A 475 7.06 -20.20 27.19
N ARG A 476 8.31 -20.19 27.68
CA ARG A 476 9.24 -19.05 27.52
C ARG A 476 9.98 -19.08 26.18
N SER A 477 9.95 -17.94 25.49
CA SER A 477 10.73 -17.60 24.29
C SER A 477 12.23 -17.36 24.58
N LEU A 478 12.91 -18.28 25.29
CA LEU A 478 14.33 -18.11 25.64
C LEU A 478 15.28 -18.07 24.43
N SER A 479 14.86 -18.63 23.29
CA SER A 479 15.67 -18.78 22.07
C SER A 479 15.07 -18.10 20.82
N ARG A 480 14.05 -17.24 20.99
CA ARG A 480 13.20 -16.68 19.91
C ARG A 480 12.43 -17.75 19.11
N ARG A 481 12.05 -18.86 19.74
CA ARG A 481 11.37 -19.98 19.10
C ARG A 481 9.98 -20.21 19.68
N SER A 482 9.02 -20.55 18.82
CA SER A 482 7.58 -20.61 19.09
C SER A 482 6.91 -21.78 18.36
N ILE A 483 5.77 -22.25 18.89
CA ILE A 483 4.97 -23.30 18.24
C ILE A 483 4.45 -22.79 16.88
N GLY A 484 3.95 -21.55 16.84
CA GLY A 484 3.49 -20.89 15.62
C GLY A 484 4.61 -20.68 14.59
N GLY A 485 5.83 -20.38 15.03
CA GLY A 485 6.98 -20.17 14.16
C GLY A 485 7.54 -21.44 13.53
N VAL A 486 7.43 -22.62 14.19
CA VAL A 486 7.71 -23.91 13.51
C VAL A 486 6.71 -24.11 12.37
N TYR A 487 5.43 -23.82 12.62
CA TYR A 487 4.38 -23.91 11.60
C TYR A 487 4.62 -22.91 10.45
N GLU A 488 5.04 -21.69 10.76
CA GLU A 488 5.42 -20.68 9.77
C GLU A 488 6.67 -21.09 8.96
N SER A 489 7.72 -21.60 9.59
CA SER A 489 8.93 -22.08 8.90
C SER A 489 8.59 -23.16 7.87
N VAL A 490 7.74 -24.13 8.20
CA VAL A 490 7.27 -25.15 7.24
C VAL A 490 6.37 -24.54 6.16
N THR A 491 5.54 -23.54 6.51
CA THR A 491 4.72 -22.80 5.54
C THR A 491 5.58 -22.06 4.51
N ARG A 492 6.68 -21.43 4.94
CA ARG A 492 7.66 -20.79 4.06
C ARG A 492 8.42 -21.81 3.21
N LEU A 493 8.87 -22.93 3.80
CA LEU A 493 9.54 -24.03 3.10
C LEU A 493 8.67 -24.62 1.98
N LEU A 494 7.37 -24.77 2.23
CA LEU A 494 6.37 -25.19 1.24
C LEU A 494 5.96 -24.07 0.26
N GLY A 495 6.65 -22.93 0.23
CA GLY A 495 6.43 -21.86 -0.74
C GLY A 495 5.12 -21.09 -0.56
N PHE A 496 4.52 -21.08 0.64
CA PHE A 496 3.27 -20.34 0.93
C PHE A 496 3.48 -19.04 1.73
N GLY A 497 4.74 -18.61 1.91
CA GLY A 497 5.11 -17.36 2.56
C GLY A 497 4.85 -17.33 4.08
N THR A 498 4.77 -16.12 4.63
CA THR A 498 4.68 -15.85 6.08
C THR A 498 3.26 -15.97 6.66
N HIS A 499 2.24 -15.92 5.80
CA HIS A 499 0.81 -15.93 6.20
C HIS A 499 0.00 -17.06 5.54
N GLY A 500 0.70 -18.11 5.07
CA GLY A 500 0.13 -19.26 4.37
C GLY A 500 -0.35 -20.41 5.28
N GLN A 501 -0.32 -20.27 6.60
CA GLN A 501 -0.56 -21.35 7.56
C GLN A 501 -1.92 -22.02 7.34
N GLY A 502 -2.96 -21.25 7.02
CA GLY A 502 -4.29 -21.77 6.70
C GLY A 502 -4.37 -22.55 5.38
N ILE A 503 -3.37 -22.45 4.50
CA ILE A 503 -3.21 -23.31 3.31
C ILE A 503 -2.58 -24.64 3.71
N VAL A 504 -1.53 -24.61 4.54
CA VAL A 504 -0.87 -25.82 5.07
C VAL A 504 -1.84 -26.64 5.94
N MET A 505 -2.68 -26.00 6.76
CA MET A 505 -3.74 -26.65 7.52
C MET A 505 -4.74 -27.39 6.61
N ALA A 506 -5.10 -26.80 5.46
CA ALA A 506 -5.95 -27.45 4.48
C ALA A 506 -5.23 -28.58 3.73
N LEU A 507 -3.91 -28.46 3.54
CA LEU A 507 -3.07 -29.47 2.89
C LEU A 507 -2.87 -30.70 3.78
N ALA A 508 -2.81 -30.51 5.10
CA ALA A 508 -2.68 -31.57 6.10
C ALA A 508 -3.81 -32.62 6.00
N ALA A 509 -5.04 -32.18 5.75
CA ALA A 509 -6.21 -33.06 5.56
C ALA A 509 -6.14 -33.93 4.28
N MET A 510 -5.15 -33.71 3.41
CA MET A 510 -4.90 -34.53 2.21
C MET A 510 -3.73 -35.50 2.38
N GLY A 511 -3.00 -35.43 3.49
CA GLY A 511 -1.81 -36.24 3.75
C GLY A 511 -2.03 -37.33 4.80
N LYS A 512 -0.96 -38.05 5.11
CA LYS A 512 -0.87 -38.92 6.29
C LYS A 512 0.42 -38.56 7.05
N PRO A 513 0.38 -38.49 8.39
CA PRO A 513 1.58 -38.16 9.17
C PRO A 513 2.59 -39.30 9.06
N LYS A 514 3.74 -39.03 8.42
CA LYS A 514 4.87 -39.97 8.24
C LYS A 514 6.23 -39.37 8.59
N VAL A 515 6.38 -38.05 8.49
CA VAL A 515 7.60 -37.34 8.89
C VAL A 515 7.61 -37.21 10.42
N ALA A 516 8.71 -37.65 11.06
CA ALA A 516 8.84 -37.62 12.52
C ALA A 516 9.23 -36.22 13.01
N PHE A 517 8.26 -35.44 13.50
CA PHE A 517 8.47 -34.03 13.86
C PHE A 517 9.11 -33.77 15.23
N GLY A 518 9.33 -34.81 16.05
CA GLY A 518 9.74 -34.65 17.45
C GLY A 518 11.07 -33.92 17.68
N ARG A 519 11.93 -33.79 16.65
CA ARG A 519 13.16 -32.98 16.69
C ARG A 519 12.89 -31.46 16.65
N TRP A 520 11.78 -31.04 16.03
CA TRP A 520 11.40 -29.62 15.88
C TRP A 520 10.26 -29.18 16.78
N LEU A 521 9.33 -30.09 17.10
CA LEU A 521 8.20 -29.82 17.98
C LEU A 521 7.88 -31.08 18.79
N SER A 522 8.19 -31.07 20.09
CA SER A 522 7.79 -32.12 21.03
C SER A 522 7.72 -31.60 22.48
N TRP A 523 6.87 -32.23 23.28
CA TRP A 523 6.86 -32.11 24.73
C TRP A 523 7.89 -33.08 25.33
N LYS A 524 8.84 -32.58 26.12
CA LYS A 524 9.92 -33.40 26.73
C LYS A 524 9.77 -33.56 28.24
N GLY A 525 9.10 -32.63 28.92
CA GLY A 525 8.90 -32.71 30.36
C GLY A 525 8.07 -31.54 30.91
N PRO A 526 7.79 -31.49 32.22
CA PRO A 526 6.85 -30.55 32.83
C PRO A 526 7.07 -29.05 32.55
N GLU A 527 8.31 -28.66 32.23
CA GLU A 527 8.71 -27.28 31.87
C GLU A 527 9.49 -27.22 30.54
N GLU A 528 9.68 -28.35 29.84
CA GLU A 528 10.55 -28.44 28.66
C GLU A 528 9.75 -28.86 27.41
N MET A 529 9.64 -27.92 26.46
CA MET A 529 9.30 -28.22 25.07
C MET A 529 10.53 -28.10 24.19
N SER A 530 10.74 -29.10 23.33
CA SER A 530 11.68 -29.01 22.23
C SER A 530 11.03 -28.22 21.10
N ILE A 531 11.41 -26.95 20.95
CA ILE A 531 11.02 -26.13 19.82
C ILE A 531 12.27 -25.77 19.01
N ASN A 532 12.25 -26.09 17.72
CA ASN A 532 13.27 -25.70 16.77
C ASN A 532 12.64 -25.19 15.47
N GLU A 533 12.68 -23.86 15.26
CA GLU A 533 12.21 -23.23 14.02
C GLU A 533 13.21 -23.38 12.86
N ASP A 534 14.46 -23.76 13.16
CA ASP A 534 15.46 -24.07 12.15
C ASP A 534 15.24 -25.50 11.63
N LEU A 535 14.70 -25.57 10.42
CA LEU A 535 14.41 -26.83 9.72
C LEU A 535 15.67 -27.46 9.11
N GLY A 536 16.77 -26.70 8.99
CA GLY A 536 18.06 -27.16 8.51
C GLY A 536 18.07 -27.76 7.10
N GLN A 537 19.12 -28.53 6.78
CA GLN A 537 19.16 -29.36 5.57
C GLN A 537 18.18 -30.53 5.65
N ASP A 538 17.85 -30.99 6.86
CA ASP A 538 17.01 -32.16 7.14
C ASP A 538 15.64 -32.13 6.44
N LEU A 539 15.05 -30.93 6.24
CA LEU A 539 13.80 -30.76 5.48
C LEU A 539 13.98 -30.01 4.14
N ALA A 540 15.22 -29.72 3.71
CA ALA A 540 15.47 -28.99 2.47
C ALA A 540 14.92 -29.72 1.21
N ALA A 541 14.82 -31.05 1.25
CA ALA A 541 14.22 -31.86 0.19
C ALA A 541 12.72 -31.58 -0.05
N PHE A 542 12.01 -30.97 0.91
CA PHE A 542 10.61 -30.56 0.79
C PHE A 542 10.45 -29.10 0.33
N SER A 543 11.55 -28.39 0.04
CA SER A 543 11.52 -27.00 -0.42
C SER A 543 10.77 -26.86 -1.74
N ARG A 544 9.85 -25.89 -1.81
CA ARG A 544 8.99 -25.63 -2.96
C ARG A 544 8.92 -24.12 -3.24
N THR A 545 9.04 -23.73 -4.50
CA THR A 545 8.69 -22.37 -4.96
C THR A 545 7.18 -22.16 -4.88
N GLU A 546 6.70 -20.90 -4.85
CA GLU A 546 5.26 -20.61 -4.77
C GLU A 546 4.46 -21.25 -5.91
N GLU A 547 5.03 -21.29 -7.11
CA GLU A 547 4.45 -21.85 -8.34
C GLU A 547 4.70 -23.36 -8.53
N GLY A 548 5.61 -23.97 -7.76
CA GLY A 548 6.02 -25.36 -7.96
C GLY A 548 4.90 -26.38 -7.69
N PRO A 549 4.85 -27.54 -8.37
CA PRO A 549 3.81 -28.53 -8.15
C PRO A 549 3.87 -29.12 -6.73
N LEU A 550 2.69 -29.45 -6.18
CA LEU A 550 2.58 -30.18 -4.91
C LEU A 550 2.85 -31.68 -5.14
N LYS A 551 3.74 -32.24 -4.33
CA LYS A 551 4.11 -33.67 -4.34
C LYS A 551 3.47 -34.37 -3.13
N PRO A 552 3.26 -35.70 -3.16
CA PRO A 552 2.74 -36.45 -2.00
C PRO A 552 3.51 -36.19 -0.70
N ALA A 553 4.85 -36.11 -0.78
CA ALA A 553 5.72 -35.78 0.34
C ALA A 553 5.38 -34.42 1.02
N HIS A 554 4.89 -33.42 0.27
CA HIS A 554 4.46 -32.14 0.85
C HIS A 554 3.16 -32.29 1.65
N LEU A 555 2.27 -33.20 1.24
CA LEU A 555 1.04 -33.52 1.96
C LEU A 555 1.37 -34.24 3.28
N GLU A 556 2.29 -35.20 3.22
CA GLU A 556 2.78 -35.95 4.38
C GLU A 556 3.50 -35.04 5.38
N LEU A 557 4.30 -34.08 4.91
CA LEU A 557 4.93 -33.06 5.76
C LEU A 557 3.89 -32.18 6.46
N ALA A 558 2.87 -31.70 5.73
CA ALA A 558 1.81 -30.88 6.29
C ALA A 558 0.97 -31.65 7.33
N ALA A 559 0.63 -32.91 7.04
CA ALA A 559 -0.08 -33.79 7.97
C ALA A 559 0.72 -34.07 9.24
N SER A 560 2.02 -34.34 9.11
CA SER A 560 2.93 -34.52 10.25
C SER A 560 3.12 -33.28 11.10
N LEU A 561 3.23 -32.10 10.49
CA LEU A 561 3.29 -30.82 11.21
C LEU A 561 2.01 -30.58 12.01
N GLN A 562 0.85 -30.81 11.39
CA GLN A 562 -0.46 -30.63 12.02
C GLN A 562 -0.64 -31.58 13.22
N ALA A 563 -0.24 -32.86 13.08
CA ALA A 563 -0.24 -33.80 14.20
C ALA A 563 0.70 -33.37 15.33
N ALA A 564 1.92 -32.93 15.02
CA ALA A 564 2.86 -32.46 16.04
C ALA A 564 2.40 -31.19 16.76
N LEU A 565 1.66 -30.30 16.09
CA LEU A 565 0.97 -29.17 16.71
C LEU A 565 -0.12 -29.64 17.68
N GLU A 566 -0.96 -30.58 17.25
CA GLU A 566 -2.03 -31.16 18.06
C GLU A 566 -1.46 -31.82 19.33
N ASP A 567 -0.48 -32.72 19.19
CA ASP A 567 0.19 -33.40 20.30
C ASP A 567 0.83 -32.42 21.30
N ALA A 568 1.55 -31.41 20.80
CA ALA A 568 2.23 -30.42 21.63
C ALA A 568 1.25 -29.57 22.45
N ILE A 569 0.13 -29.15 21.85
CA ILE A 569 -0.89 -28.34 22.53
C ILE A 569 -1.72 -29.21 23.50
N LEU A 570 -2.04 -30.45 23.14
CA LEU A 570 -2.68 -31.38 24.07
C LEU A 570 -1.80 -31.71 25.28
N ALA A 571 -0.49 -31.87 25.10
CA ALA A 571 0.43 -32.12 26.22
C ALA A 571 0.49 -30.95 27.23
N VAL A 572 0.42 -29.70 26.75
CA VAL A 572 0.27 -28.50 27.61
C VAL A 572 -1.07 -28.55 28.35
N LEU A 573 -2.16 -28.83 27.64
CA LEU A 573 -3.51 -28.80 28.21
C LEU A 573 -3.75 -29.92 29.22
N ASP A 574 -3.44 -31.17 28.89
CA ASP A 574 -3.59 -32.33 29.79
C ASP A 574 -2.78 -32.18 31.10
N ARG A 575 -1.74 -31.31 31.11
CA ARG A 575 -0.94 -31.00 32.30
C ARG A 575 -1.55 -29.93 33.21
N PHE A 576 -2.11 -28.86 32.65
CA PHE A 576 -2.52 -27.67 33.42
C PHE A 576 -4.04 -27.47 33.51
N VAL A 577 -4.81 -28.10 32.62
CA VAL A 577 -6.28 -28.00 32.55
C VAL A 577 -6.88 -29.35 32.97
N PRO A 578 -7.83 -29.38 33.93
CA PRO A 578 -8.48 -30.62 34.32
C PRO A 578 -9.31 -31.20 33.16
N ALA A 579 -9.44 -32.52 33.11
CA ALA A 579 -10.38 -33.16 32.19
C ALA A 579 -11.82 -32.67 32.44
N ARG A 580 -12.58 -32.43 31.36
CA ARG A 580 -13.96 -31.89 31.37
C ARG A 580 -14.11 -30.58 32.15
N PRO A 581 -13.34 -29.51 31.83
CA PRO A 581 -13.46 -28.24 32.53
C PRO A 581 -14.83 -27.59 32.28
N GLU A 582 -15.33 -26.83 33.26
CA GLU A 582 -16.58 -26.05 33.12
C GLU A 582 -16.53 -25.09 31.93
N GLY A 583 -15.38 -24.44 31.73
CA GLY A 583 -15.14 -23.47 30.66
C GLY A 583 -13.72 -23.57 30.11
N LEU A 584 -13.60 -23.46 28.79
CA LEU A 584 -12.34 -23.36 28.08
C LEU A 584 -12.38 -22.21 27.05
N CYS A 585 -11.36 -21.38 27.04
CA CYS A 585 -11.22 -20.23 26.14
C CYS A 585 -9.88 -20.32 25.37
N LEU A 586 -9.88 -20.08 24.06
CA LEU A 586 -8.66 -20.08 23.23
C LEU A 586 -8.43 -18.74 22.52
N ALA A 587 -7.16 -18.29 22.49
CA ALA A 587 -6.68 -17.12 21.74
C ALA A 587 -5.19 -17.24 21.35
N GLY A 588 -4.64 -16.21 20.70
CA GLY A 588 -3.33 -16.24 20.04
C GLY A 588 -3.46 -16.78 18.61
N GLY A 589 -2.56 -16.40 17.69
CA GLY A 589 -2.71 -16.70 16.26
C GLY A 589 -2.85 -18.19 15.93
N VAL A 590 -2.32 -19.08 16.77
CA VAL A 590 -2.43 -20.55 16.63
C VAL A 590 -3.88 -21.02 16.84
N ALA A 591 -4.69 -20.33 17.64
CA ALA A 591 -6.11 -20.66 17.87
C ALA A 591 -7.02 -20.42 16.66
N LEU A 592 -6.51 -19.82 15.57
CA LEU A 592 -7.20 -19.81 14.27
C LEU A 592 -7.18 -21.18 13.56
N ASN A 593 -6.40 -22.14 14.07
CA ASN A 593 -6.37 -23.53 13.60
C ASN A 593 -7.61 -24.30 14.08
N CYS A 594 -8.65 -24.29 13.24
CA CYS A 594 -9.95 -24.90 13.57
C CYS A 594 -9.90 -26.43 13.77
N ARG A 595 -8.88 -27.10 13.22
CA ARG A 595 -8.65 -28.54 13.39
C ARG A 595 -8.07 -28.84 14.76
N MET A 596 -7.07 -28.07 15.20
CA MET A 596 -6.57 -28.11 16.57
C MET A 596 -7.70 -27.85 17.58
N ASN A 597 -8.56 -26.86 17.32
CA ASN A 597 -9.70 -26.54 18.20
C ASN A 597 -10.70 -27.70 18.32
N GLN A 598 -10.96 -28.44 17.22
CA GLN A 598 -11.76 -29.67 17.24
C GLN A 598 -11.10 -30.73 18.14
N VAL A 599 -9.82 -31.01 17.93
CA VAL A 599 -9.07 -32.03 18.69
C VAL A 599 -9.03 -31.72 20.18
N ILE A 600 -8.85 -30.45 20.55
CA ILE A 600 -8.94 -29.99 21.95
C ILE A 600 -10.34 -30.26 22.54
N ARG A 601 -11.41 -29.97 21.78
CA ARG A 601 -12.80 -30.22 22.21
C ARG A 601 -13.08 -31.70 22.41
N GLU A 602 -12.65 -32.54 21.48
CA GLU A 602 -12.81 -34.00 21.53
C GLU A 602 -12.04 -34.64 22.69
N ARG A 603 -10.81 -34.18 22.95
CA ARG A 603 -9.93 -34.67 24.03
C ARG A 603 -10.43 -34.27 25.41
N LEU A 604 -10.66 -32.97 25.64
CA LEU A 604 -10.97 -32.44 26.98
C LEU A 604 -12.46 -32.49 27.32
N LYS A 605 -13.34 -32.44 26.32
CA LYS A 605 -14.81 -32.37 26.47
C LYS A 605 -15.26 -31.28 27.47
N PRO A 606 -14.87 -30.01 27.26
CA PRO A 606 -15.31 -28.89 28.09
C PRO A 606 -16.82 -28.71 28.00
N LYS A 607 -17.49 -28.23 29.07
CA LYS A 607 -18.94 -27.95 29.00
C LYS A 607 -19.25 -26.73 28.14
N ALA A 608 -18.38 -25.73 28.16
CA ALA A 608 -18.43 -24.57 27.28
C ALA A 608 -17.04 -24.28 26.69
N MET A 609 -16.97 -24.01 25.39
CA MET A 609 -15.72 -23.68 24.70
C MET A 609 -15.89 -22.43 23.84
N PHE A 610 -15.04 -21.42 24.07
CA PHE A 610 -15.01 -20.19 23.29
C PHE A 610 -13.67 -20.05 22.58
N VAL A 611 -13.67 -19.67 21.31
CA VAL A 611 -12.46 -19.32 20.55
C VAL A 611 -12.67 -17.92 19.99
N GLN A 612 -11.73 -17.04 20.22
CA GLN A 612 -11.82 -15.64 19.80
C GLN A 612 -11.83 -15.53 18.26
N PRO A 613 -12.87 -14.96 17.59
CA PRO A 613 -12.89 -14.77 16.14
C PRO A 613 -11.69 -14.01 15.56
N GLY A 614 -11.21 -12.98 16.28
CA GLY A 614 -9.94 -12.30 15.98
C GLY A 614 -8.81 -12.82 16.85
N ALA A 615 -8.54 -14.13 16.90
CA ALA A 615 -7.58 -14.71 17.85
C ALA A 615 -6.12 -14.25 17.64
N ASN A 616 -5.80 -13.72 16.45
CA ASN A 616 -4.52 -13.14 16.07
C ASN A 616 -4.25 -11.80 16.78
N ASP A 617 -3.15 -11.11 16.42
CA ASP A 617 -2.64 -9.93 17.16
C ASP A 617 -3.70 -8.83 17.29
N ALA A 618 -4.54 -8.67 16.27
CA ALA A 618 -5.66 -7.73 16.26
C ALA A 618 -6.58 -7.88 17.49
N GLY A 619 -6.87 -9.11 17.93
CA GLY A 619 -7.71 -9.38 19.10
C GLY A 619 -7.15 -8.85 20.42
N THR A 620 -5.87 -8.50 20.47
CA THR A 620 -5.29 -7.88 21.66
C THR A 620 -5.76 -6.44 21.88
N ALA A 621 -6.30 -5.75 20.85
CA ALA A 621 -6.96 -4.46 21.01
C ALA A 621 -8.25 -4.58 21.86
N LEU A 622 -9.08 -5.60 21.58
CA LEU A 622 -10.23 -5.97 22.40
C LEU A 622 -9.77 -6.31 23.82
N GLY A 623 -8.75 -7.17 23.93
CA GLY A 623 -8.18 -7.62 25.20
C GLY A 623 -7.70 -6.49 26.10
N ALA A 624 -6.95 -5.54 25.53
CA ALA A 624 -6.45 -4.37 26.24
C ALA A 624 -7.60 -3.50 26.78
N ALA A 625 -8.60 -3.18 25.95
CA ALA A 625 -9.75 -2.38 26.39
C ALA A 625 -10.57 -3.09 27.49
N LEU A 626 -10.83 -4.39 27.32
CA LEU A 626 -11.66 -5.18 28.25
C LEU A 626 -10.98 -5.42 29.60
N GLU A 627 -9.66 -5.67 29.61
CA GLU A 627 -8.93 -5.82 30.86
C GLU A 627 -8.72 -4.46 31.56
N ALA A 628 -8.49 -3.39 30.80
CA ALA A 628 -8.49 -2.03 31.35
C ALA A 628 -9.85 -1.65 31.97
N LEU A 629 -10.97 -2.06 31.35
CA LEU A 629 -12.31 -1.91 31.92
C LEU A 629 -12.42 -2.69 33.24
N ALA A 630 -12.07 -3.98 33.25
CA ALA A 630 -12.17 -4.82 34.46
C ALA A 630 -11.33 -4.30 35.64
N LEU A 631 -10.16 -3.73 35.37
CA LEU A 631 -9.26 -3.15 36.36
C LEU A 631 -9.71 -1.78 36.89
N THR A 632 -10.54 -1.05 36.14
CA THR A 632 -11.01 0.30 36.50
C THR A 632 -12.49 0.34 36.90
N ASP A 633 -13.26 -0.69 36.55
CA ASP A 633 -14.60 -0.97 37.03
C ASP A 633 -14.77 -2.49 37.28
N PRO A 634 -14.44 -2.98 38.48
CA PRO A 634 -14.69 -4.37 38.88
C PRO A 634 -16.19 -4.76 38.93
N LYS A 635 -17.10 -3.79 38.79
CA LYS A 635 -18.56 -4.01 38.71
C LYS A 635 -19.07 -3.97 37.26
N ALA A 636 -18.20 -3.84 36.27
CA ALA A 636 -18.58 -3.90 34.86
C ALA A 636 -19.31 -5.22 34.57
N LYS A 637 -20.44 -5.13 33.85
CA LYS A 637 -21.19 -6.33 33.46
C LYS A 637 -20.35 -7.15 32.47
N PRO A 638 -20.36 -8.50 32.56
CA PRO A 638 -19.77 -9.34 31.52
C PRO A 638 -20.35 -8.99 30.16
N MET A 639 -19.49 -9.00 29.13
CA MET A 639 -19.93 -8.89 27.74
C MET A 639 -19.94 -10.29 27.12
N ILE A 640 -20.84 -10.51 26.18
CA ILE A 640 -20.91 -11.74 25.39
C ILE A 640 -20.73 -11.32 23.93
N LEU A 641 -19.76 -11.91 23.23
CA LEU A 641 -19.58 -11.68 21.81
C LEU A 641 -20.48 -12.65 21.04
N GLU A 642 -21.67 -12.19 20.70
CA GLU A 642 -22.69 -12.99 19.99
C GLU A 642 -22.49 -12.97 18.47
N HIS A 643 -21.83 -11.94 17.93
CA HIS A 643 -21.50 -11.76 16.53
C HIS A 643 -20.13 -11.08 16.34
N ALA A 644 -19.49 -11.30 15.19
CA ALA A 644 -18.20 -10.67 14.87
C ALA A 644 -18.33 -9.28 14.20
N GLY A 645 -19.54 -8.84 13.82
CA GLY A 645 -19.81 -7.53 13.21
C GLY A 645 -19.52 -6.34 14.15
N LEU A 646 -18.24 -6.00 14.33
CA LEU A 646 -17.75 -4.95 15.23
C LEU A 646 -17.20 -3.72 14.51
N GLY A 647 -16.97 -3.81 13.20
CA GLY A 647 -16.49 -2.73 12.36
C GLY A 647 -17.62 -1.80 11.87
N PRO A 648 -17.37 -1.02 10.81
CA PRO A 648 -18.34 -0.08 10.25
C PRO A 648 -19.53 -0.75 9.56
N GLU A 649 -20.68 -0.11 9.67
CA GLU A 649 -21.84 -0.25 8.80
C GLU A 649 -22.00 1.05 7.99
N PHE A 650 -22.66 0.95 6.83
CA PHE A 650 -22.85 2.05 5.89
C PHE A 650 -24.36 2.33 5.73
N PRO A 651 -24.82 3.59 5.90
CA PRO A 651 -26.21 3.96 5.66
C PRO A 651 -26.66 3.67 4.22
N GLU A 652 -27.95 3.38 4.03
CA GLU A 652 -28.51 3.05 2.72
C GLU A 652 -28.19 4.11 1.64
N ALA A 653 -28.22 5.39 2.00
CA ALA A 653 -27.89 6.49 1.09
C ALA A 653 -26.43 6.46 0.58
N GLU A 654 -25.46 6.00 1.40
CA GLU A 654 -24.07 5.84 0.97
C GLU A 654 -23.91 4.64 0.02
N LEU A 655 -24.70 3.58 0.23
CA LEU A 655 -24.76 2.42 -0.67
C LEU A 655 -25.33 2.82 -2.04
N GLU A 656 -26.45 3.55 -2.05
CA GLU A 656 -27.10 4.04 -3.27
C GLU A 656 -26.20 5.03 -4.03
N ALA A 657 -25.55 5.95 -3.33
CA ALA A 657 -24.59 6.88 -3.95
C ALA A 657 -23.40 6.14 -4.59
N ALA A 658 -22.85 5.12 -3.93
CA ALA A 658 -21.78 4.29 -4.50
C ALA A 658 -22.24 3.51 -5.75
N LEU A 659 -23.47 2.98 -5.72
CA LEU A 659 -24.09 2.28 -6.84
C LEU A 659 -24.34 3.23 -8.03
N ALA A 660 -24.89 4.42 -7.78
CA ALA A 660 -25.10 5.45 -8.80
C ALA A 660 -23.79 5.86 -9.48
N GLY A 661 -22.73 6.13 -8.70
CA GLY A 661 -21.40 6.46 -9.23
C GLY A 661 -20.74 5.33 -10.04
N SER A 662 -21.10 4.07 -9.76
CA SER A 662 -20.58 2.92 -10.52
C SER A 662 -21.08 2.86 -11.96
N GLY A 663 -22.29 3.35 -12.24
CA GLY A 663 -22.96 3.20 -13.54
C GLY A 663 -23.41 1.77 -13.86
N LEU A 664 -23.40 0.86 -12.89
CA LEU A 664 -24.02 -0.46 -13.00
C LEU A 664 -25.55 -0.33 -12.90
N ALA A 665 -26.28 -1.21 -13.57
CA ALA A 665 -27.73 -1.29 -13.39
C ALA A 665 -28.06 -2.02 -12.08
N TYR A 666 -28.83 -1.37 -11.21
CA TYR A 666 -29.26 -1.91 -9.93
C TYR A 666 -30.74 -1.60 -9.67
N HIS A 667 -31.36 -2.33 -8.75
CA HIS A 667 -32.70 -2.03 -8.23
C HIS A 667 -32.76 -2.24 -6.72
N ARG A 668 -33.68 -1.54 -6.06
CA ARG A 668 -34.01 -1.76 -4.65
C ARG A 668 -34.95 -2.96 -4.55
N SER A 669 -34.54 -4.02 -3.85
CA SER A 669 -35.38 -5.20 -3.64
C SER A 669 -36.38 -4.98 -2.51
N LYS A 670 -37.55 -5.62 -2.62
CA LYS A 670 -38.53 -5.70 -1.51
C LYS A 670 -38.17 -6.78 -0.49
N ASP A 671 -37.32 -7.73 -0.87
CA ASP A 671 -36.86 -8.85 -0.06
C ASP A 671 -35.55 -9.38 -0.65
N GLN A 672 -34.46 -8.65 -0.38
CA GLN A 672 -33.13 -8.94 -0.90
C GLN A 672 -32.63 -10.32 -0.49
N ALA A 673 -33.07 -10.82 0.67
CA ALA A 673 -32.72 -12.15 1.18
C ALA A 673 -33.37 -13.27 0.35
N LYS A 674 -34.67 -13.14 0.03
CA LYS A 674 -35.41 -14.08 -0.84
C LYS A 674 -34.94 -14.04 -2.28
N GLU A 675 -34.66 -12.84 -2.80
CA GLU A 675 -34.14 -12.67 -4.17
C GLU A 675 -32.75 -13.30 -4.31
N ALA A 676 -31.86 -13.03 -3.35
CA ALA A 676 -30.54 -13.68 -3.28
C ALA A 676 -30.64 -15.20 -3.15
N ALA A 677 -31.53 -15.72 -2.29
CA ALA A 677 -31.75 -17.15 -2.16
C ALA A 677 -32.21 -17.80 -3.48
N ALA A 678 -33.10 -17.14 -4.23
CA ALA A 678 -33.55 -17.62 -5.54
C ALA A 678 -32.42 -17.61 -6.59
N LEU A 679 -31.57 -16.59 -6.59
CA LEU A 679 -30.41 -16.49 -7.49
C LEU A 679 -29.32 -17.52 -7.13
N LEU A 680 -29.02 -17.70 -5.84
CA LEU A 680 -28.10 -18.75 -5.34
C LEU A 680 -28.59 -20.14 -5.74
N ALA A 681 -29.89 -20.44 -5.59
CA ALA A 681 -30.47 -21.73 -5.95
C ALA A 681 -30.41 -22.05 -7.46
N GLN A 682 -30.13 -21.06 -8.31
CA GLN A 682 -29.85 -21.21 -9.75
C GLN A 682 -28.36 -21.47 -10.06
N GLY A 683 -27.48 -21.55 -9.05
CA GLY A 683 -26.04 -21.71 -9.22
C GLY A 683 -25.28 -20.41 -9.55
N LYS A 684 -25.90 -19.25 -9.33
CA LYS A 684 -25.20 -17.95 -9.36
C LYS A 684 -24.36 -17.77 -8.09
N VAL A 685 -23.23 -17.07 -8.20
CA VAL A 685 -22.33 -16.72 -7.10
C VAL A 685 -22.54 -15.24 -6.75
N ALA A 686 -22.85 -14.98 -5.48
CA ALA A 686 -23.14 -13.64 -4.99
C ALA A 686 -21.91 -12.98 -4.37
N GLY A 687 -21.74 -11.68 -4.59
CA GLY A 687 -21.16 -10.78 -3.58
C GLY A 687 -22.24 -10.38 -2.59
N TRP A 688 -21.93 -10.38 -1.30
CA TRP A 688 -22.88 -10.09 -0.22
C TRP A 688 -22.26 -9.07 0.74
N PHE A 689 -22.84 -7.88 0.76
CA PHE A 689 -22.38 -6.73 1.54
C PHE A 689 -23.55 -6.21 2.39
N GLN A 690 -23.57 -6.61 3.67
CA GLN A 690 -24.65 -6.30 4.62
C GLN A 690 -24.10 -5.85 5.96
N GLY A 691 -24.78 -4.91 6.63
CA GLY A 691 -24.51 -4.54 8.01
C GLY A 691 -23.06 -4.19 8.35
N ARG A 692 -22.69 -4.43 9.62
CA ARG A 692 -21.36 -4.17 10.17
C ARG A 692 -20.29 -5.13 9.63
N LEU A 693 -19.15 -4.57 9.26
CA LEU A 693 -17.93 -5.32 8.91
C LEU A 693 -17.51 -6.25 10.06
N GLU A 694 -17.17 -7.49 9.73
CA GLU A 694 -16.71 -8.50 10.69
C GLU A 694 -15.27 -8.24 11.17
N PHE A 695 -15.00 -8.53 12.43
CA PHE A 695 -13.68 -8.50 13.05
C PHE A 695 -13.01 -9.88 13.02
N GLY A 696 -11.72 -9.93 12.72
CA GLY A 696 -10.96 -11.15 12.47
C GLY A 696 -10.98 -11.62 11.01
N PRO A 697 -10.26 -12.71 10.68
CA PRO A 697 -9.95 -13.09 9.30
C PRO A 697 -11.04 -13.91 8.58
N ARG A 698 -12.23 -14.06 9.17
CA ARG A 698 -13.35 -14.84 8.60
C ARG A 698 -14.48 -13.88 8.19
N ALA A 699 -15.01 -14.04 6.98
CA ALA A 699 -16.30 -13.47 6.63
C ALA A 699 -17.42 -14.37 7.19
N LEU A 700 -18.43 -13.75 7.78
CA LEU A 700 -19.45 -14.38 8.61
C LEU A 700 -20.84 -13.80 8.31
N GLY A 701 -21.11 -13.41 7.06
CA GLY A 701 -22.41 -12.88 6.62
C GLY A 701 -22.44 -11.37 6.38
N GLY A 702 -21.40 -10.62 6.76
CA GLY A 702 -21.31 -9.18 6.52
C GLY A 702 -20.61 -8.83 5.20
N ARG A 703 -19.48 -9.48 4.91
CA ARG A 703 -18.65 -9.24 3.71
C ARG A 703 -18.25 -10.58 3.06
N SER A 704 -19.25 -11.25 2.53
CA SER A 704 -19.16 -12.64 2.06
C SER A 704 -19.28 -12.77 0.54
N ILE A 705 -18.65 -13.81 -0.01
CA ILE A 705 -19.05 -14.40 -1.29
C ILE A 705 -19.86 -15.64 -0.97
N LEU A 706 -21.08 -15.71 -1.50
CA LEU A 706 -22.03 -16.79 -1.24
C LEU A 706 -22.26 -17.64 -2.49
N ALA A 707 -22.43 -18.95 -2.31
CA ALA A 707 -22.72 -19.86 -3.41
C ALA A 707 -23.54 -21.09 -2.97
N ASP A 708 -24.14 -21.79 -3.93
CA ASP A 708 -24.90 -23.03 -3.70
C ASP A 708 -23.97 -24.19 -3.28
N PRO A 709 -24.15 -24.81 -2.09
CA PRO A 709 -23.28 -25.88 -1.61
C PRO A 709 -23.53 -27.23 -2.32
N ARG A 710 -24.65 -27.38 -3.04
CA ARG A 710 -25.16 -28.66 -3.56
C ARG A 710 -24.42 -29.18 -4.78
N SER A 711 -23.76 -28.31 -5.55
CA SER A 711 -23.05 -28.68 -6.78
C SER A 711 -21.56 -28.85 -6.54
N ALA A 712 -21.01 -30.03 -6.85
CA ALA A 712 -19.57 -30.31 -6.66
C ALA A 712 -18.68 -29.31 -7.41
N GLY A 713 -19.04 -28.96 -8.66
CA GLY A 713 -18.30 -27.97 -9.46
C GLY A 713 -18.37 -26.53 -8.95
N MET A 714 -19.22 -26.23 -7.96
CA MET A 714 -19.27 -24.89 -7.35
C MET A 714 -17.97 -24.56 -6.60
N LYS A 715 -17.34 -25.56 -5.96
CA LYS A 715 -16.05 -25.39 -5.30
C LYS A 715 -14.99 -24.88 -6.29
N ASP A 716 -14.93 -25.48 -7.47
CA ASP A 716 -13.96 -25.10 -8.50
C ASP A 716 -14.32 -23.74 -9.13
N LYS A 717 -15.60 -23.46 -9.39
CA LYS A 717 -16.07 -22.13 -9.83
C LYS A 717 -15.62 -21.03 -8.86
N VAL A 718 -15.89 -21.18 -7.56
CA VAL A 718 -15.53 -20.16 -6.55
C VAL A 718 -14.02 -20.09 -6.30
N ASN A 719 -13.28 -21.21 -6.37
CA ASN A 719 -11.81 -21.19 -6.31
C ASN A 719 -11.18 -20.47 -7.52
N GLY A 720 -11.75 -20.66 -8.72
CA GLY A 720 -11.36 -19.94 -9.94
C GLY A 720 -11.60 -18.44 -9.84
N LEU A 721 -12.80 -18.01 -9.41
CA LEU A 721 -13.13 -16.59 -9.16
C LEU A 721 -12.22 -15.93 -8.10
N LYS A 722 -11.57 -16.71 -7.23
CA LYS A 722 -10.62 -16.23 -6.21
C LYS A 722 -9.15 -16.45 -6.58
N GLU A 723 -8.85 -16.88 -7.81
CA GLU A 723 -7.50 -17.11 -8.35
C GLU A 723 -6.57 -17.91 -7.41
N ARG A 724 -7.11 -18.97 -6.78
CA ARG A 724 -6.40 -19.76 -5.75
C ARG A 724 -6.49 -21.26 -6.02
N HIS A 725 -5.58 -22.04 -5.41
CA HIS A 725 -5.50 -23.50 -5.62
C HIS A 725 -6.85 -24.22 -5.37
N ALA A 726 -7.23 -25.11 -6.29
CA ALA A 726 -8.53 -25.82 -6.28
C ALA A 726 -8.78 -26.68 -5.03
N PHE A 727 -7.72 -27.18 -4.37
CA PHE A 727 -7.86 -27.98 -3.15
C PHE A 727 -8.37 -27.17 -1.96
N ARG A 728 -8.25 -25.83 -1.97
CA ARG A 728 -8.63 -24.99 -0.82
C ARG A 728 -10.12 -25.14 -0.48
N PRO A 729 -10.47 -25.50 0.77
CA PRO A 729 -11.85 -25.72 1.17
C PRO A 729 -12.64 -24.41 1.35
N PHE A 730 -13.93 -24.60 1.54
CA PHE A 730 -14.92 -23.59 1.96
C PHE A 730 -15.71 -24.12 3.16
N GLY A 731 -16.35 -23.23 3.91
CA GLY A 731 -17.27 -23.61 4.99
C GLY A 731 -18.70 -23.18 4.67
N PRO A 732 -19.72 -23.84 5.24
CA PRO A 732 -21.11 -23.41 5.12
C PRO A 732 -21.44 -22.36 6.19
N SER A 733 -22.39 -21.47 5.89
CA SER A 733 -23.20 -20.80 6.91
C SER A 733 -24.56 -21.49 6.97
N VAL A 734 -24.95 -21.94 8.16
CA VAL A 734 -26.12 -22.80 8.43
C VAL A 734 -27.07 -22.12 9.42
N ILE A 735 -28.37 -22.37 9.28
CA ILE A 735 -29.40 -21.94 10.23
C ILE A 735 -29.10 -22.55 11.61
N ALA A 736 -29.01 -21.73 12.64
CA ALA A 736 -28.81 -22.19 14.01
C ALA A 736 -29.95 -23.12 14.46
N GLY A 737 -29.59 -24.21 15.15
CA GLY A 737 -30.50 -25.28 15.55
C GLY A 737 -30.66 -26.39 14.51
N ARG A 738 -30.10 -26.24 13.29
CA ARG A 738 -30.16 -27.26 12.22
C ARG A 738 -28.86 -28.06 12.06
N GLU A 739 -27.84 -27.76 12.85
CA GLU A 739 -26.57 -28.49 12.90
C GLU A 739 -26.79 -29.98 13.15
N GLY A 740 -27.75 -30.34 14.02
CA GLY A 740 -28.10 -31.72 14.38
C GLY A 740 -28.56 -32.60 13.22
N ASP A 741 -29.12 -32.00 12.16
CA ASP A 741 -29.54 -32.74 10.97
C ASP A 741 -28.35 -33.12 10.06
N TRP A 742 -27.22 -32.41 10.19
CA TRP A 742 -26.11 -32.39 9.22
C TRP A 742 -24.75 -32.82 9.75
N PHE A 743 -24.46 -32.66 11.04
CA PHE A 743 -23.12 -32.87 11.63
C PHE A 743 -23.14 -33.85 12.82
N GLU A 744 -22.05 -34.58 13.02
CA GLU A 744 -21.97 -35.65 14.05
C GLU A 744 -21.77 -35.12 15.49
N ASP A 745 -21.22 -33.91 15.66
CA ASP A 745 -21.12 -33.18 16.95
C ASP A 745 -21.73 -31.78 16.77
N PRO A 746 -23.08 -31.65 16.84
CA PRO A 746 -23.78 -30.41 16.55
C PRO A 746 -23.67 -29.42 17.72
N GLN A 747 -22.76 -28.45 17.56
CA GLN A 747 -22.52 -27.36 18.51
C GLN A 747 -22.66 -26.02 17.81
N ASP A 748 -23.11 -24.99 18.54
CA ASP A 748 -23.15 -23.61 18.06
C ASP A 748 -21.74 -23.12 17.69
N SER A 749 -21.52 -22.85 16.40
CA SER A 749 -20.23 -22.52 15.80
C SER A 749 -20.28 -21.16 15.10
N ARG A 750 -20.61 -20.10 15.84
CA ARG A 750 -20.85 -18.73 15.30
C ARG A 750 -19.71 -18.12 14.46
N PHE A 751 -18.48 -18.63 14.58
CA PHE A 751 -17.28 -17.99 14.02
C PHE A 751 -16.48 -18.84 13.02
N MET A 752 -16.97 -20.02 12.64
CA MET A 752 -16.22 -20.99 11.80
C MET A 752 -14.83 -21.36 12.36
N LEU A 753 -14.70 -21.52 13.68
CA LEU A 753 -13.44 -21.84 14.37
C LEU A 753 -13.30 -23.30 14.78
N PHE A 754 -14.23 -24.15 14.37
CA PHE A 754 -14.19 -25.60 14.59
C PHE A 754 -14.42 -26.34 13.28
N THR A 755 -13.70 -27.43 13.06
CA THR A 755 -14.09 -28.46 12.09
C THR A 755 -15.03 -29.47 12.75
N VAL A 756 -16.02 -29.97 11.99
CA VAL A 756 -16.95 -31.02 12.40
C VAL A 756 -17.12 -32.06 11.29
N PRO A 757 -17.25 -33.36 11.59
CA PRO A 757 -17.64 -34.37 10.61
C PRO A 757 -19.05 -34.13 10.08
N VAL A 758 -19.24 -34.23 8.76
CA VAL A 758 -20.58 -34.22 8.16
C VAL A 758 -21.17 -35.63 8.20
N LYS A 759 -22.45 -35.73 8.58
CA LYS A 759 -23.19 -37.00 8.61
C LYS A 759 -23.13 -37.69 7.25
N ARG A 760 -22.74 -38.96 7.22
CA ARG A 760 -22.48 -39.71 5.97
C ARG A 760 -23.64 -39.66 4.97
N ALA A 761 -24.89 -39.70 5.46
CA ALA A 761 -26.09 -39.62 4.64
C ALA A 761 -26.33 -38.24 3.98
N GLN A 762 -25.73 -37.17 4.51
CA GLN A 762 -25.92 -35.79 4.06
C GLN A 762 -24.78 -35.29 3.17
N ALA A 763 -23.60 -35.93 3.23
CA ALA A 763 -22.39 -35.50 2.53
C ALA A 763 -22.60 -35.25 1.02
N SER A 764 -23.30 -36.16 0.32
CA SER A 764 -23.60 -36.04 -1.12
C SER A 764 -24.50 -34.85 -1.48
N ARG A 765 -25.18 -34.24 -0.51
CA ARG A 765 -26.11 -33.11 -0.71
C ARG A 765 -25.42 -31.74 -0.60
N ILE A 766 -24.21 -31.67 -0.06
CA ILE A 766 -23.44 -30.42 0.14
C ILE A 766 -21.95 -30.52 -0.28
N PRO A 767 -21.62 -31.12 -1.43
CA PRO A 767 -20.23 -31.43 -1.82
C PRO A 767 -19.30 -30.21 -1.92
N ALA A 768 -19.80 -29.00 -2.21
CA ALA A 768 -18.93 -27.83 -2.39
C ALA A 768 -18.29 -27.31 -1.09
N VAL A 769 -18.87 -27.65 0.07
CA VAL A 769 -18.40 -27.25 1.40
C VAL A 769 -17.75 -28.41 2.17
N LEU A 770 -17.54 -29.56 1.53
CA LEU A 770 -16.81 -30.67 2.13
C LEU A 770 -15.29 -30.53 1.98
N HIS A 771 -14.60 -30.90 3.04
CA HIS A 771 -13.18 -31.19 3.04
C HIS A 771 -12.93 -32.63 2.52
N VAL A 772 -11.67 -32.92 2.18
CA VAL A 772 -11.27 -34.23 1.61
C VAL A 772 -11.45 -35.38 2.62
N ASP A 773 -11.38 -35.08 3.92
CA ASP A 773 -11.59 -36.00 5.03
C ASP A 773 -13.06 -36.16 5.46
N GLY A 774 -14.02 -35.55 4.73
CA GLY A 774 -15.44 -35.57 5.06
C GLY A 774 -15.86 -34.59 6.17
N THR A 775 -14.93 -33.76 6.67
CA THR A 775 -15.27 -32.68 7.60
C THR A 775 -15.77 -31.43 6.88
N THR A 776 -16.31 -30.49 7.64
CA THR A 776 -16.53 -29.11 7.21
C THR A 776 -16.29 -28.14 8.37
N ARG A 777 -16.40 -26.82 8.13
CA ARG A 777 -16.10 -25.76 9.10
C ARG A 777 -17.26 -24.74 9.13
N PRO A 778 -18.36 -25.03 9.86
CA PRO A 778 -19.62 -24.31 9.75
C PRO A 778 -19.65 -23.00 10.53
N GLN A 779 -20.46 -22.06 10.05
CA GLN A 779 -20.97 -20.91 10.80
C GLN A 779 -22.42 -21.16 11.19
N SER A 780 -22.73 -21.16 12.47
CA SER A 780 -24.11 -21.08 12.96
C SER A 780 -24.61 -19.63 12.86
N VAL A 781 -25.75 -19.41 12.20
CA VAL A 781 -26.35 -18.09 12.00
C VAL A 781 -27.66 -18.02 12.78
N HIS A 782 -27.75 -17.09 13.73
CA HIS A 782 -28.91 -16.92 14.61
C HIS A 782 -29.75 -15.69 14.19
N PRO A 783 -31.08 -15.73 14.28
CA PRO A 783 -31.97 -14.69 13.75
C PRO A 783 -31.94 -13.38 14.54
N ASP A 784 -31.49 -13.41 15.79
CA ASP A 784 -31.27 -12.26 16.68
C ASP A 784 -30.01 -11.45 16.31
N THR A 785 -28.96 -12.13 15.82
CA THR A 785 -27.66 -11.53 15.50
C THR A 785 -27.50 -11.13 14.04
N ASP A 786 -28.06 -11.89 13.10
CA ASP A 786 -28.06 -11.56 11.66
C ASP A 786 -29.39 -11.98 11.01
N PRO A 787 -30.47 -11.18 11.20
CA PRO A 787 -31.80 -11.51 10.70
C PRO A 787 -31.88 -11.58 9.17
N VAL A 788 -31.07 -10.77 8.46
CA VAL A 788 -31.10 -10.73 6.98
C VAL A 788 -30.42 -11.95 6.40
N PHE A 789 -29.26 -12.35 6.92
CA PHE A 789 -28.58 -13.56 6.47
C PHE A 789 -29.34 -14.82 6.92
N HIS A 790 -29.90 -14.85 8.13
CA HIS A 790 -30.80 -15.93 8.56
C HIS A 790 -32.02 -16.08 7.63
N ARG A 791 -32.64 -14.97 7.21
CA ARG A 791 -33.74 -14.99 6.23
C ARG A 791 -33.30 -15.53 4.87
N LEU A 792 -32.09 -15.19 4.40
CA LEU A 792 -31.53 -15.74 3.17
C LEU A 792 -31.38 -17.27 3.27
N LEU A 793 -30.82 -17.76 4.37
CA LEU A 793 -30.68 -19.20 4.60
C LEU A 793 -32.04 -19.90 4.69
N SER A 794 -33.03 -19.28 5.34
CA SER A 794 -34.38 -19.82 5.49
C SER A 794 -35.12 -19.92 4.14
N GLU A 795 -35.03 -18.89 3.30
CA GLU A 795 -35.58 -18.91 1.95
C GLU A 795 -34.82 -19.87 1.03
N PHE A 796 -33.50 -19.98 1.18
CA PHE A 796 -32.69 -20.97 0.46
C PHE A 796 -33.08 -22.40 0.87
N GLU A 797 -33.33 -22.67 2.15
CA GLU A 797 -33.86 -23.97 2.59
C GLU A 797 -35.24 -24.25 2.00
N ARG A 798 -36.14 -23.26 2.05
CA ARG A 798 -37.51 -23.41 1.51
C ARG A 798 -37.49 -23.90 0.06
N LEU A 799 -36.57 -23.33 -0.75
CA LEU A 799 -36.33 -23.64 -2.16
C LEU A 799 -35.56 -24.95 -2.40
N THR A 800 -34.58 -25.29 -1.57
CA THR A 800 -33.57 -26.34 -1.88
C THR A 800 -33.57 -27.55 -0.95
N LYS A 801 -34.27 -27.45 0.19
CA LYS A 801 -34.23 -28.38 1.34
C LYS A 801 -32.85 -28.51 1.99
N VAL A 802 -32.00 -27.50 1.84
CA VAL A 802 -30.66 -27.40 2.45
C VAL A 802 -30.58 -26.10 3.28
N PRO A 803 -30.40 -26.16 4.61
CA PRO A 803 -30.46 -25.01 5.52
C PRO A 803 -29.15 -24.21 5.56
N MET A 804 -28.37 -24.21 4.47
CA MET A 804 -27.03 -23.62 4.46
C MET A 804 -26.60 -23.18 3.06
N VAL A 805 -25.70 -22.20 3.00
CA VAL A 805 -25.00 -21.78 1.77
C VAL A 805 -23.49 -21.87 1.97
N LEU A 806 -22.73 -22.02 0.88
CA LEU A 806 -21.27 -21.85 0.92
C LEU A 806 -20.96 -20.38 1.23
N ASN A 807 -20.11 -20.13 2.23
CA ASN A 807 -19.65 -18.79 2.58
C ASN A 807 -18.10 -18.71 2.55
N THR A 808 -17.58 -17.66 1.94
CA THR A 808 -16.15 -17.35 1.90
C THR A 808 -15.90 -15.85 1.90
N SER A 809 -14.65 -15.42 2.14
CA SER A 809 -14.30 -14.01 2.24
C SER A 809 -14.54 -13.24 0.93
N PHE A 810 -15.19 -12.06 1.01
CA PHE A 810 -15.31 -11.17 -0.13
C PHE A 810 -14.03 -10.33 -0.27
N ASN A 811 -13.14 -10.80 -1.15
CA ASN A 811 -11.86 -10.17 -1.46
C ASN A 811 -11.24 -10.76 -2.74
N ARG A 812 -10.45 -9.94 -3.45
CA ARG A 812 -9.56 -10.39 -4.54
C ARG A 812 -8.32 -11.10 -3.99
N LYS A 813 -7.55 -11.76 -4.86
CA LYS A 813 -6.26 -12.37 -4.49
C LYS A 813 -5.31 -11.30 -3.93
N GLY A 814 -4.64 -11.59 -2.82
CA GLY A 814 -3.71 -10.66 -2.17
C GLY A 814 -4.34 -9.56 -1.31
N GLU A 815 -5.65 -9.36 -1.33
CA GLU A 815 -6.30 -8.24 -0.61
C GLU A 815 -6.97 -8.65 0.72
N PRO A 816 -7.15 -7.72 1.66
CA PRO A 816 -8.04 -7.89 2.82
C PRO A 816 -9.53 -8.03 2.44
N ILE A 817 -10.38 -8.43 3.38
CA ILE A 817 -11.85 -8.42 3.20
C ILE A 817 -12.30 -6.99 2.83
N VAL A 818 -13.18 -6.83 1.85
CA VAL A 818 -13.70 -5.50 1.43
C VAL A 818 -14.40 -4.81 2.60
N ALA A 819 -14.04 -3.57 2.88
CA ALA A 819 -14.62 -2.77 3.95
C ALA A 819 -15.70 -1.83 3.42
N THR A 820 -15.40 -1.08 2.35
CA THR A 820 -16.27 -0.02 1.80
C THR A 820 -17.15 -0.47 0.63
N PRO A 821 -18.26 0.25 0.33
CA PRO A 821 -19.11 -0.03 -0.83
C PRO A 821 -18.34 0.00 -2.17
N GLN A 822 -17.41 0.96 -2.33
CA GLN A 822 -16.62 1.12 -3.55
C GLN A 822 -15.65 -0.06 -3.76
N GLU A 823 -15.05 -0.58 -2.68
CA GLU A 823 -14.25 -1.81 -2.74
C GLU A 823 -15.09 -3.02 -3.14
N ALA A 824 -16.31 -3.14 -2.60
CA ALA A 824 -17.22 -4.24 -2.94
C ALA A 824 -17.67 -4.19 -4.41
N LEU A 825 -17.95 -3.00 -4.96
CA LEU A 825 -18.28 -2.79 -6.38
C LEU A 825 -17.10 -3.10 -7.31
N SER A 826 -15.89 -2.68 -6.93
CA SER A 826 -14.66 -3.00 -7.65
C SER A 826 -14.38 -4.51 -7.63
N ALA A 827 -14.46 -5.15 -6.46
CA ALA A 827 -14.25 -6.59 -6.32
C ALA A 827 -15.32 -7.41 -7.06
N PHE A 828 -16.60 -7.02 -6.97
CA PHE A 828 -17.70 -7.62 -7.74
C PHE A 828 -17.41 -7.65 -9.24
N THR A 829 -17.02 -6.49 -9.79
CA THR A 829 -16.76 -6.32 -11.22
C THR A 829 -15.52 -7.09 -11.67
N ASP A 830 -14.42 -7.02 -10.91
CA ASP A 830 -13.13 -7.59 -11.29
C ASP A 830 -13.06 -9.10 -11.10
N MET A 831 -13.63 -9.63 -10.00
CA MET A 831 -13.76 -11.08 -9.81
C MET A 831 -14.79 -11.68 -10.76
N GLY A 832 -15.70 -10.86 -11.29
CA GLY A 832 -16.71 -11.28 -12.25
C GLY A 832 -17.81 -12.14 -11.65
N LEU A 833 -18.23 -11.84 -10.41
CA LEU A 833 -19.33 -12.53 -9.73
C LEU A 833 -20.64 -12.35 -10.53
N ASP A 834 -21.62 -13.24 -10.32
CA ASP A 834 -22.86 -13.25 -11.10
C ASP A 834 -23.82 -12.13 -10.66
N PHE A 835 -23.86 -11.82 -9.36
CA PHE A 835 -24.63 -10.69 -8.81
C PHE A 835 -24.01 -10.18 -7.49
N LEU A 836 -24.39 -8.96 -7.08
CA LEU A 836 -24.03 -8.34 -5.81
C LEU A 836 -25.30 -7.88 -5.09
N VAL A 837 -25.38 -8.18 -3.80
CA VAL A 837 -26.39 -7.60 -2.90
C VAL A 837 -25.68 -6.66 -1.93
N MET A 838 -26.09 -5.39 -1.94
CA MET A 838 -25.51 -4.32 -1.14
C MET A 838 -26.62 -3.60 -0.40
N GLY A 839 -26.76 -3.87 0.90
CA GLY A 839 -27.95 -3.44 1.65
C GLY A 839 -29.23 -3.96 1.00
N PRO A 840 -30.25 -3.11 0.74
CA PRO A 840 -31.47 -3.53 0.04
C PRO A 840 -31.31 -3.59 -1.49
N PHE A 841 -30.17 -3.19 -2.06
CA PHE A 841 -29.98 -3.11 -3.51
C PHE A 841 -29.40 -4.41 -4.09
N VAL A 842 -29.90 -4.80 -5.26
CA VAL A 842 -29.41 -5.93 -6.04
C VAL A 842 -28.84 -5.44 -7.36
N VAL A 843 -27.65 -5.94 -7.70
CA VAL A 843 -26.92 -5.67 -8.95
C VAL A 843 -26.70 -7.00 -9.66
N GLU A 844 -27.43 -7.26 -10.74
CA GLU A 844 -27.16 -8.43 -11.57
C GLU A 844 -26.15 -8.10 -12.67
N ARG A 845 -25.09 -8.92 -12.79
CA ARG A 845 -24.21 -8.86 -13.94
C ARG A 845 -24.95 -9.41 -15.14
N LYS A 846 -25.60 -8.53 -15.92
CA LYS A 846 -26.19 -8.94 -17.21
C LYS A 846 -25.12 -9.68 -18.00
N PRO A 847 -25.35 -10.93 -18.44
CA PRO A 847 -24.38 -11.63 -19.25
C PRO A 847 -24.18 -10.81 -20.52
N CYS A 848 -22.98 -10.27 -20.71
CA CYS A 848 -22.60 -9.70 -21.97
C CYS A 848 -22.66 -10.85 -22.98
N LYS A 849 -23.75 -10.92 -23.75
CA LYS A 849 -23.87 -11.93 -24.81
C LYS A 849 -22.60 -11.81 -25.64
N PRO A 850 -21.81 -12.89 -25.82
CA PRO A 850 -20.74 -12.84 -26.79
C PRO A 850 -21.40 -12.42 -28.11
N ARG A 851 -21.05 -11.23 -28.61
CA ARG A 851 -21.72 -10.68 -29.78
C ARG A 851 -21.62 -11.71 -30.88
N ALA A 852 -22.76 -12.09 -31.46
CA ALA A 852 -22.77 -12.82 -32.71
C ALA A 852 -21.81 -12.12 -33.68
N LYS A 853 -21.10 -12.90 -34.53
CA LYS A 853 -20.04 -12.47 -35.45
C LYS A 853 -20.57 -11.51 -36.54
N GLY A 854 -21.04 -10.34 -36.11
CA GLY A 854 -21.96 -9.48 -36.85
C GLY A 854 -22.38 -8.19 -36.12
N GLY A 855 -21.83 -7.91 -34.92
CA GLY A 855 -21.78 -6.51 -34.45
C GLY A 855 -21.04 -5.69 -35.52
N LYS A 856 -21.67 -4.61 -36.02
CA LYS A 856 -21.18 -3.81 -37.17
C LYS A 856 -19.68 -3.56 -37.04
N THR A 857 -18.90 -4.23 -37.87
CA THR A 857 -17.45 -4.11 -37.90
C THR A 857 -17.07 -2.68 -38.29
N TYR A 858 -15.95 -2.15 -37.74
CA TYR A 858 -15.25 -1.05 -38.41
C TYR A 858 -15.10 -1.44 -39.89
N GLY A 859 -15.60 -0.58 -40.78
CA GLY A 859 -15.65 -0.84 -42.21
C GLY A 859 -16.53 -2.04 -42.61
N LYS A 860 -17.82 -1.79 -42.89
CA LYS A 860 -18.36 -2.29 -44.16
C LYS A 860 -18.07 -1.23 -45.23
N ALA A 861 -17.51 -1.66 -46.35
CA ALA A 861 -16.89 -0.76 -47.31
C ALA A 861 -17.91 0.00 -48.19
N SER A 862 -18.22 1.26 -47.84
CA SER A 862 -18.78 2.25 -48.78
C SER A 862 -18.66 3.72 -48.33
N GLY A 863 -18.57 3.99 -47.02
CA GLY A 863 -18.61 5.35 -46.47
C GLY A 863 -17.31 6.16 -46.63
N ARG A 864 -17.46 7.50 -46.68
CA ARG A 864 -16.36 8.47 -46.52
C ARG A 864 -16.36 9.00 -45.09
N ARG A 865 -15.18 9.31 -44.55
CA ARG A 865 -15.01 9.67 -43.14
C ARG A 865 -14.51 11.11 -42.98
N LEU A 866 -15.19 11.91 -42.17
CA LEU A 866 -14.71 13.22 -41.74
C LEU A 866 -13.88 13.06 -40.46
N SER A 867 -12.64 13.52 -40.51
CA SER A 867 -11.73 13.60 -39.36
C SER A 867 -11.67 15.03 -38.85
N LEU A 868 -12.20 15.28 -37.65
CA LEU A 868 -12.43 16.62 -37.09
C LEU A 868 -11.67 16.84 -35.78
N ARG A 869 -10.82 17.88 -35.74
CA ARG A 869 -10.13 18.35 -34.53
C ARG A 869 -10.95 19.45 -33.84
N LEU A 870 -11.29 19.25 -32.56
CA LEU A 870 -12.07 20.19 -31.74
C LEU A 870 -11.23 20.99 -30.75
N THR A 871 -10.24 20.35 -30.12
CA THR A 871 -9.28 21.01 -29.24
C THR A 871 -7.88 20.40 -29.40
N VAL A 872 -6.88 21.11 -28.89
CA VAL A 872 -5.53 20.60 -28.61
C VAL A 872 -5.29 20.38 -27.11
N ASP A 873 -6.25 20.79 -26.26
CA ASP A 873 -6.22 20.53 -24.83
C ASP A 873 -6.24 19.02 -24.57
N CYS A 874 -5.48 18.58 -23.57
CA CYS A 874 -5.40 17.19 -23.13
C CYS A 874 -5.15 17.17 -21.62
N ASP A 875 -5.74 16.22 -20.90
CA ASP A 875 -5.54 16.08 -19.45
C ASP A 875 -4.33 15.19 -19.08
N LEU A 876 -3.49 14.87 -20.08
CA LEU A 876 -2.19 14.18 -19.95
C LEU A 876 -1.01 15.10 -20.30
N ALA A 877 0.14 14.79 -19.71
CA ALA A 877 1.38 15.54 -19.88
C ALA A 877 2.43 14.81 -20.75
N CYS A 878 2.04 13.76 -21.48
CA CYS A 878 2.87 12.91 -22.34
C CYS A 878 4.07 13.64 -23.00
N PRO A 879 5.33 13.30 -22.68
CA PRO A 879 6.52 13.94 -23.28
C PRO A 879 6.62 13.71 -24.80
N HIS A 880 6.23 12.53 -25.26
CA HIS A 880 6.34 12.04 -26.64
C HIS A 880 5.17 12.44 -27.55
N CYS A 881 4.27 13.32 -27.10
CA CYS A 881 2.99 13.55 -27.78
C CYS A 881 3.04 14.66 -28.84
N THR A 882 2.67 14.30 -30.07
CA THR A 882 2.63 15.16 -31.28
C THR A 882 1.51 16.23 -31.29
N ILE A 883 0.81 16.39 -30.15
CA ILE A 883 -0.11 17.49 -29.88
C ILE A 883 0.66 18.66 -29.24
N ARG A 884 1.86 18.43 -28.67
CA ARG A 884 2.70 19.50 -28.09
C ARG A 884 3.12 20.53 -29.14
N ASP A 885 3.35 20.11 -30.38
CA ASP A 885 3.69 20.97 -31.53
C ASP A 885 2.54 21.91 -31.95
N LEU A 886 1.34 21.68 -31.41
CA LEU A 886 0.12 22.42 -31.67
C LEU A 886 -0.31 23.30 -30.47
N LYS A 887 0.50 23.35 -29.40
CA LYS A 887 0.27 24.22 -28.23
C LYS A 887 0.28 25.68 -28.67
N GLY A 888 -0.88 26.33 -28.55
CA GLY A 888 -1.12 27.70 -29.00
C GLY A 888 -2.31 27.83 -29.95
N LEU A 889 -2.75 26.74 -30.57
CA LEU A 889 -4.03 26.72 -31.29
C LEU A 889 -5.19 26.81 -30.28
N LYS A 890 -6.11 27.75 -30.52
CA LYS A 890 -7.33 27.88 -29.71
C LYS A 890 -8.31 26.73 -30.00
N PRO A 891 -9.11 26.27 -29.01
CA PRO A 891 -10.20 25.32 -29.27
C PRO A 891 -11.15 25.82 -30.37
N ARG A 892 -11.62 24.91 -31.23
CA ARG A 892 -12.48 25.24 -32.38
C ARG A 892 -13.81 25.84 -31.85
N PRO A 893 -14.24 27.03 -32.32
CA PRO A 893 -15.54 27.59 -31.97
C PRO A 893 -16.68 26.69 -32.44
N PHE A 894 -17.78 26.62 -31.69
CA PHE A 894 -18.92 25.75 -32.00
C PHE A 894 -19.46 25.95 -33.42
N ARG A 895 -19.62 27.21 -33.86
CA ARG A 895 -20.06 27.54 -35.22
C ARG A 895 -19.14 26.96 -36.30
N SER A 896 -17.83 27.12 -36.16
CA SER A 896 -16.83 26.57 -37.09
C SER A 896 -16.80 25.03 -37.08
N ALA A 897 -17.14 24.39 -35.96
CA ALA A 897 -17.30 22.95 -35.90
C ALA A 897 -18.54 22.48 -36.68
N VAL A 898 -19.66 23.22 -36.63
CA VAL A 898 -20.87 22.96 -37.41
C VAL A 898 -20.63 23.17 -38.92
N GLU A 899 -20.00 24.28 -39.31
CA GLU A 899 -19.63 24.56 -40.72
C GLU A 899 -18.71 23.47 -41.32
N ALA A 900 -17.86 22.85 -40.48
CA ALA A 900 -17.02 21.71 -40.92
C ALA A 900 -17.81 20.40 -41.09
N LEU A 901 -18.87 20.17 -40.29
CA LEU A 901 -19.79 19.05 -40.49
C LEU A 901 -20.58 19.22 -41.79
N GLU A 902 -21.09 20.42 -42.07
CA GLU A 902 -21.83 20.75 -43.29
C GLU A 902 -20.97 20.48 -44.53
N LYS A 903 -19.76 21.04 -44.60
CA LYS A 903 -18.77 20.74 -45.65
C LYS A 903 -18.47 19.25 -45.75
N GLY A 904 -18.34 18.55 -44.62
CA GLY A 904 -18.12 17.11 -44.60
C GLY A 904 -19.26 16.33 -45.27
N ARG A 905 -20.51 16.72 -45.03
CA ARG A 905 -21.70 16.14 -45.70
C ARG A 905 -21.76 16.45 -47.18
N GLU A 906 -21.41 17.66 -47.61
CA GLU A 906 -21.30 18.03 -49.03
C GLU A 906 -20.30 17.12 -49.78
N ALA A 907 -19.18 16.77 -49.13
CA ALA A 907 -18.21 15.80 -49.68
C ALA A 907 -18.62 14.31 -49.48
N GLY A 908 -19.85 14.04 -49.04
CA GLY A 908 -20.39 12.69 -48.89
C GLY A 908 -19.88 11.91 -47.68
N CYS A 909 -19.29 12.56 -46.67
CA CYS A 909 -18.82 11.87 -45.45
C CYS A 909 -20.01 11.47 -44.56
N ASP A 910 -20.15 10.18 -44.26
CA ASP A 910 -21.22 9.64 -43.40
C ASP A 910 -20.71 9.04 -42.08
N GLU A 911 -19.40 8.96 -41.89
CA GLU A 911 -18.74 8.69 -40.60
C GLU A 911 -18.00 9.95 -40.09
N LEU A 912 -17.98 10.14 -38.76
CA LEU A 912 -17.30 11.23 -38.07
C LEU A 912 -16.30 10.67 -37.04
N VAL A 913 -15.09 11.22 -37.02
CA VAL A 913 -14.08 10.94 -35.98
C VAL A 913 -13.65 12.24 -35.32
N TYR A 914 -13.84 12.34 -34.00
CA TYR A 914 -13.20 13.37 -33.19
C TYR A 914 -11.78 12.93 -32.84
N MET A 915 -10.78 13.72 -33.25
CA MET A 915 -9.38 13.32 -33.17
C MET A 915 -8.45 14.42 -32.62
N ARG A 916 -7.36 13.98 -31.99
CA ARG A 916 -6.36 14.81 -31.28
C ARG A 916 -6.94 15.64 -30.12
N GLY A 917 -6.05 16.07 -29.22
CA GLY A 917 -6.43 16.51 -27.88
C GLY A 917 -7.10 15.39 -27.09
N GLU A 918 -7.85 15.75 -26.06
CA GLU A 918 -8.88 14.93 -25.44
C GLU A 918 -10.25 15.57 -25.76
N PRO A 919 -10.97 15.10 -26.81
CA PRO A 919 -12.19 15.75 -27.29
C PRO A 919 -13.30 15.87 -26.24
N GLY A 920 -13.31 15.01 -25.22
CA GLY A 920 -14.27 15.08 -24.11
C GLY A 920 -14.10 16.31 -23.20
N LEU A 921 -12.99 17.05 -23.30
CA LEU A 921 -12.82 18.35 -22.64
C LEU A 921 -13.54 19.50 -23.37
N TRP A 922 -13.99 19.30 -24.61
CA TRP A 922 -14.62 20.36 -25.39
C TRP A 922 -16.10 20.55 -24.96
N PRO A 923 -16.51 21.71 -24.39
CA PRO A 923 -17.71 21.81 -23.55
C PRO A 923 -19.09 21.52 -24.19
N ARG A 924 -19.15 21.28 -25.50
CA ARG A 924 -20.41 21.07 -26.25
C ARG A 924 -20.37 19.81 -27.13
N LEU A 925 -19.50 18.83 -26.82
CA LEU A 925 -19.27 17.65 -27.65
C LEU A 925 -20.57 16.91 -27.97
N ALA A 926 -21.39 16.62 -26.96
CA ALA A 926 -22.67 15.92 -27.13
C ALA A 926 -23.66 16.67 -28.03
N GLU A 927 -23.73 18.01 -27.93
CA GLU A 927 -24.58 18.83 -28.79
C GLU A 927 -24.09 18.81 -30.24
N LEU A 928 -22.77 18.89 -30.46
CA LEU A 928 -22.19 18.79 -31.80
C LEU A 928 -22.41 17.39 -32.40
N SER A 929 -22.32 16.32 -31.60
CA SER A 929 -22.63 14.96 -32.03
C SER A 929 -24.12 14.81 -32.38
N ALA A 930 -25.03 15.40 -31.60
CA ALA A 930 -26.46 15.43 -31.93
C ALA A 930 -26.72 16.14 -33.26
N LYS A 931 -26.08 17.29 -33.50
CA LYS A 931 -26.14 17.98 -34.81
C LYS A 931 -25.56 17.13 -35.95
N ALA A 932 -24.43 16.46 -35.74
CA ALA A 932 -23.86 15.56 -36.73
C ALA A 932 -24.83 14.43 -37.11
N ARG A 933 -25.49 13.80 -36.12
CA ARG A 933 -26.52 12.78 -36.37
C ARG A 933 -27.70 13.34 -37.15
N ALA A 934 -28.20 14.52 -36.80
CA ALA A 934 -29.26 15.21 -37.54
C ALA A 934 -28.87 15.55 -39.00
N MET A 935 -27.60 15.86 -39.25
CA MET A 935 -27.04 16.08 -40.59
C MET A 935 -26.81 14.78 -41.40
N GLY A 936 -27.02 13.60 -40.79
CA GLY A 936 -26.90 12.31 -41.45
C GLY A 936 -25.57 11.56 -41.24
N TYR A 937 -24.75 11.94 -40.26
CA TYR A 937 -23.64 11.10 -39.81
C TYR A 937 -24.16 9.87 -39.06
N ARG A 938 -23.83 8.68 -39.57
CA ARG A 938 -24.39 7.39 -39.12
C ARG A 938 -23.52 6.66 -38.09
N PHE A 939 -22.28 7.11 -37.92
CA PHE A 939 -21.31 6.54 -36.99
C PHE A 939 -20.37 7.64 -36.49
N ILE A 940 -20.23 7.75 -35.16
CA ILE A 940 -19.37 8.74 -34.49
C ILE A 940 -18.34 8.00 -33.62
N GLN A 941 -17.06 8.25 -33.87
CA GLN A 941 -15.93 7.72 -33.12
C GLN A 941 -15.19 8.86 -32.39
N VAL A 942 -14.65 8.59 -31.22
CA VAL A 942 -13.73 9.51 -30.51
C VAL A 942 -12.38 8.84 -30.27
N GLN A 943 -11.28 9.58 -30.50
CA GLN A 943 -9.96 9.23 -29.96
C GLN A 943 -9.82 9.82 -28.56
N THR A 944 -9.49 9.00 -27.58
CA THR A 944 -9.53 9.37 -26.15
C THR A 944 -8.53 8.54 -25.35
N HIS A 945 -8.17 8.98 -24.15
CA HIS A 945 -7.46 8.17 -23.15
C HIS A 945 -8.42 7.39 -22.23
N ALA A 946 -9.73 7.44 -22.53
CA ALA A 946 -10.86 6.88 -21.79
C ALA A 946 -11.07 7.39 -20.35
N ARG A 947 -10.11 8.12 -19.76
CA ARG A 947 -10.16 8.66 -18.39
C ARG A 947 -11.46 9.42 -18.09
N LEU A 948 -11.93 10.26 -19.01
CA LEU A 948 -13.17 11.03 -18.84
C LEU A 948 -14.45 10.17 -18.81
N PHE A 949 -14.43 8.96 -19.40
CA PHE A 949 -15.54 8.00 -19.27
C PHE A 949 -15.54 7.31 -17.89
N GLY A 950 -14.38 7.27 -17.21
CA GLY A 950 -14.28 6.87 -15.81
C GLY A 950 -14.97 7.86 -14.87
N ARG A 951 -14.88 9.17 -15.15
CA ARG A 951 -15.44 10.26 -14.34
C ARG A 951 -16.98 10.34 -14.42
N PRO A 952 -17.74 10.09 -13.32
CA PRO A 952 -19.19 10.00 -13.36
C PRO A 952 -19.90 11.23 -13.95
N GLU A 953 -19.40 12.43 -13.64
CA GLU A 953 -20.01 13.72 -13.97
C GLU A 953 -19.96 14.06 -15.48
N LEU A 954 -19.03 13.47 -16.24
CA LEU A 954 -18.94 13.63 -17.70
C LEU A 954 -19.52 12.42 -18.46
N ARG A 955 -19.59 11.25 -17.80
CA ARG A 955 -19.84 9.95 -18.44
C ARG A 955 -21.11 9.90 -19.30
N ALA A 956 -22.23 10.41 -18.81
CA ALA A 956 -23.53 10.28 -19.49
C ALA A 956 -23.52 10.95 -20.87
N GLY A 957 -23.20 12.25 -20.92
CA GLY A 957 -23.14 13.01 -22.18
C GLY A 957 -22.08 12.49 -23.14
N LEU A 958 -20.93 12.03 -22.64
CA LEU A 958 -19.89 11.42 -23.49
C LEU A 958 -20.33 10.07 -24.08
N LEU A 959 -21.07 9.24 -23.34
CA LEU A 959 -21.58 7.97 -23.85
C LEU A 959 -22.70 8.15 -24.89
N GLU A 960 -23.50 9.21 -24.82
CA GLU A 960 -24.51 9.51 -25.84
C GLU A 960 -23.89 10.08 -27.13
N ALA A 961 -22.84 10.89 -26.98
CA ALA A 961 -22.13 11.53 -28.09
C ALA A 961 -21.55 10.53 -29.11
N VAL A 962 -21.09 9.34 -28.68
CA VAL A 962 -20.25 8.45 -29.50
C VAL A 962 -20.81 7.03 -29.66
N ASP A 963 -20.51 6.39 -30.78
CA ASP A 963 -20.81 4.97 -31.07
C ASP A 963 -19.59 4.06 -30.79
N ALA A 964 -18.38 4.62 -30.92
CA ALA A 964 -17.13 3.93 -30.71
C ALA A 964 -16.07 4.84 -30.06
N ALA A 965 -15.13 4.21 -29.37
CA ALA A 965 -13.93 4.84 -28.84
C ALA A 965 -12.68 4.12 -29.35
N GLU A 966 -11.72 4.91 -29.81
CA GLU A 966 -10.33 4.49 -29.96
C GLU A 966 -9.58 4.99 -28.72
N VAL A 967 -9.17 4.04 -27.88
CA VAL A 967 -8.58 4.32 -26.59
C VAL A 967 -7.07 4.18 -26.69
N VAL A 968 -6.35 5.28 -26.48
CA VAL A 968 -4.89 5.28 -26.41
C VAL A 968 -4.46 4.75 -25.04
N LEU A 969 -3.79 3.59 -25.02
CA LEU A 969 -3.25 2.96 -23.80
C LEU A 969 -1.73 2.86 -23.94
N LEU A 970 -0.97 3.48 -23.03
CA LEU A 970 0.48 3.63 -23.19
C LEU A 970 1.29 2.40 -22.72
N SER A 971 0.73 1.56 -21.87
CA SER A 971 1.33 0.31 -21.38
C SER A 971 0.27 -0.55 -20.70
N ALA A 972 0.57 -1.83 -20.48
CA ALA A 972 -0.22 -2.73 -19.63
C ALA A 972 0.28 -2.80 -18.17
N ASP A 973 1.35 -2.05 -17.85
CA ASP A 973 1.88 -1.85 -16.51
C ASP A 973 1.53 -0.45 -15.99
N GLU A 974 1.06 -0.35 -14.74
CA GLU A 974 0.58 0.91 -14.15
C GLU A 974 1.68 1.96 -14.05
N ALA A 975 2.88 1.59 -13.57
CA ALA A 975 3.97 2.54 -13.39
C ALA A 975 4.49 3.08 -14.74
N CYS A 976 4.69 2.19 -15.71
CA CYS A 976 5.10 2.53 -17.07
C CYS A 976 4.05 3.41 -17.79
N HIS A 977 2.76 3.10 -17.64
CA HIS A 977 1.69 3.91 -18.22
C HIS A 977 1.63 5.30 -17.59
N ASP A 978 1.63 5.38 -16.26
CA ASP A 978 1.57 6.64 -15.53
C ASP A 978 2.78 7.54 -15.86
N GLU A 979 4.00 6.97 -15.89
CA GLU A 979 5.22 7.67 -16.31
C GLU A 979 5.11 8.24 -17.73
N LEU A 980 4.75 7.40 -18.70
CA LEU A 980 4.60 7.82 -20.10
C LEU A 980 3.52 8.88 -20.29
N SER A 981 2.45 8.82 -19.48
CA SER A 981 1.34 9.76 -19.50
C SER A 981 1.66 11.10 -18.80
N GLY A 982 2.69 11.11 -17.94
CA GLY A 982 3.00 12.21 -17.02
C GLY A 982 1.95 12.43 -15.92
N VAL A 983 1.01 11.50 -15.71
CA VAL A 983 -0.10 11.61 -14.75
C VAL A 983 -0.30 10.31 -13.98
N ARG A 984 -0.15 10.38 -12.66
CA ARG A 984 -0.32 9.24 -11.75
C ARG A 984 -1.80 8.83 -11.62
N GLY A 985 -2.07 7.53 -11.62
CA GLY A 985 -3.40 6.92 -11.61
C GLY A 985 -4.08 6.86 -12.98
N SER A 986 -3.47 7.40 -14.04
CA SER A 986 -4.09 7.51 -15.37
C SER A 986 -4.39 6.13 -15.97
N PHE A 987 -3.56 5.12 -15.67
CA PHE A 987 -3.81 3.73 -16.08
C PHE A 987 -5.14 3.20 -15.53
N ARG A 988 -5.40 3.38 -14.24
CA ARG A 988 -6.62 2.88 -13.59
C ARG A 988 -7.87 3.57 -14.12
N GLU A 989 -7.80 4.88 -14.33
CA GLU A 989 -8.87 5.66 -14.96
C GLU A 989 -9.14 5.22 -16.39
N ALA A 990 -8.10 4.97 -17.20
CA ALA A 990 -8.23 4.46 -18.57
C ALA A 990 -8.88 3.07 -18.59
N LEU A 991 -8.45 2.14 -17.72
CA LEU A 991 -9.07 0.81 -17.62
C LEU A 991 -10.54 0.87 -17.17
N MET A 992 -10.87 1.78 -16.24
CA MET A 992 -12.26 2.02 -15.83
C MET A 992 -13.09 2.56 -16.98
N GLY A 993 -12.58 3.53 -17.74
CA GLY A 993 -13.22 4.07 -18.94
C GLY A 993 -13.46 3.03 -20.03
N ILE A 994 -12.48 2.16 -20.30
CA ILE A 994 -12.62 1.01 -21.21
C ILE A 994 -13.77 0.09 -20.76
N LYS A 995 -13.83 -0.28 -19.47
CA LYS A 995 -14.92 -1.10 -18.92
C LYS A 995 -16.29 -0.41 -19.07
N VAL A 996 -16.38 0.89 -18.81
CA VAL A 996 -17.61 1.69 -18.99
C VAL A 996 -18.08 1.68 -20.44
N LEU A 997 -17.18 1.94 -21.40
CA LEU A 997 -17.47 1.92 -22.83
C LEU A 997 -17.98 0.55 -23.31
N LEU A 998 -17.32 -0.53 -22.89
CA LEU A 998 -17.72 -1.91 -23.24
C LEU A 998 -19.08 -2.28 -22.62
N ASN A 999 -19.31 -1.94 -21.35
CA ASN A 999 -20.59 -2.18 -20.67
C ASN A 999 -21.75 -1.40 -21.30
N ALA A 1000 -21.48 -0.19 -21.81
CA ALA A 1000 -22.43 0.60 -22.62
C ALA A 1000 -22.60 0.08 -24.06
N GLY A 1001 -21.99 -1.05 -24.42
CA GLY A 1001 -22.11 -1.68 -25.73
C GLY A 1001 -21.40 -0.95 -26.87
N LYS A 1002 -20.55 0.04 -26.55
CA LYS A 1002 -19.77 0.81 -27.54
C LYS A 1002 -18.68 -0.07 -28.15
N SER A 1003 -18.27 0.23 -29.38
CA SER A 1003 -17.10 -0.45 -29.95
C SER A 1003 -15.83 0.17 -29.37
N VAL A 1004 -14.92 -0.65 -28.84
CA VAL A 1004 -13.61 -0.21 -28.34
C VAL A 1004 -12.50 -0.81 -29.20
N LEU A 1005 -11.69 0.07 -29.78
CA LEU A 1005 -10.37 -0.23 -30.32
C LEU A 1005 -9.35 0.29 -29.30
N VAL A 1006 -8.34 -0.49 -28.93
CA VAL A 1006 -7.23 0.04 -28.12
C VAL A 1006 -6.02 0.26 -29.02
N THR A 1007 -5.51 1.49 -29.05
CA THR A 1007 -4.30 1.86 -29.79
C THR A 1007 -3.14 1.99 -28.80
N VAL A 1008 -2.03 1.31 -29.06
CA VAL A 1008 -0.82 1.36 -28.23
C VAL A 1008 0.32 1.94 -29.07
N PRO A 1009 0.87 3.12 -28.73
CA PRO A 1009 2.04 3.66 -29.41
C PRO A 1009 3.27 2.82 -29.06
N VAL A 1010 4.08 2.46 -30.05
CA VAL A 1010 5.31 1.69 -29.88
C VAL A 1010 6.45 2.66 -29.58
N LEU A 1011 6.92 2.64 -28.33
CA LEU A 1011 7.90 3.59 -27.77
C LEU A 1011 9.06 2.85 -27.12
N ALA A 1012 10.24 3.47 -27.05
CA ALA A 1012 11.42 2.85 -26.42
C ALA A 1012 11.15 2.38 -24.98
N ARG A 1013 10.42 3.20 -24.19
CA ARG A 1013 10.12 2.90 -22.78
C ARG A 1013 9.00 1.87 -22.55
N ASN A 1014 8.20 1.50 -23.56
CA ASN A 1014 7.16 0.46 -23.43
C ASN A 1014 7.41 -0.81 -24.28
N LEU A 1015 8.47 -0.82 -25.10
CA LEU A 1015 8.74 -1.88 -26.07
C LEU A 1015 8.71 -3.30 -25.47
N GLU A 1016 9.38 -3.51 -24.34
CA GLU A 1016 9.40 -4.80 -23.63
C GLU A 1016 8.04 -5.18 -22.99
N ARG A 1017 7.14 -4.21 -22.82
CA ARG A 1017 5.82 -4.36 -22.20
C ARG A 1017 4.68 -4.54 -23.21
N LEU A 1018 4.93 -4.45 -24.52
CA LEU A 1018 3.90 -4.66 -25.55
C LEU A 1018 3.33 -6.09 -25.53
N SER A 1019 4.11 -7.06 -25.07
CA SER A 1019 3.72 -8.48 -24.96
C SER A 1019 2.61 -8.73 -23.92
N SER A 1020 2.50 -7.92 -22.85
CA SER A 1020 1.46 -8.06 -21.84
C SER A 1020 0.14 -7.35 -22.18
N VAL A 1021 0.15 -6.43 -23.17
CA VAL A 1021 -1.05 -5.74 -23.65
C VAL A 1021 -2.14 -6.71 -24.13
N PRO A 1022 -1.89 -7.69 -25.04
CA PRO A 1022 -2.89 -8.67 -25.45
C PRO A 1022 -3.56 -9.41 -24.27
N VAL A 1023 -2.76 -9.78 -23.26
CA VAL A 1023 -3.24 -10.53 -22.08
C VAL A 1023 -4.18 -9.67 -21.23
N LEU A 1024 -3.84 -8.39 -21.03
CA LEU A 1024 -4.69 -7.42 -20.34
C LEU A 1024 -5.99 -7.19 -21.11
N LEU A 1025 -5.91 -6.94 -22.42
CA LEU A 1025 -7.06 -6.62 -23.26
C LEU A 1025 -8.04 -7.79 -23.41
N ALA A 1026 -7.52 -9.03 -23.50
CA ALA A 1026 -8.35 -10.23 -23.48
C ALA A 1026 -9.15 -10.37 -22.18
N LYS A 1027 -8.54 -10.13 -21.01
CA LYS A 1027 -9.24 -10.12 -19.71
C LYS A 1027 -10.35 -9.07 -19.64
N LEU A 1028 -10.19 -7.94 -20.34
CA LEU A 1028 -11.19 -6.87 -20.42
C LEU A 1028 -12.30 -7.13 -21.45
N ASN A 1029 -12.22 -8.21 -22.24
CA ASN A 1029 -13.11 -8.49 -23.39
C ASN A 1029 -13.02 -7.45 -24.51
N VAL A 1030 -11.87 -6.78 -24.66
CA VAL A 1030 -11.57 -5.98 -25.85
C VAL A 1030 -11.30 -6.91 -27.03
N THR A 1031 -11.89 -6.63 -28.19
CA THR A 1031 -11.78 -7.51 -29.37
C THR A 1031 -10.77 -7.03 -30.42
N ARG A 1032 -10.23 -5.82 -30.30
CA ARG A 1032 -9.23 -5.26 -31.23
C ARG A 1032 -8.16 -4.43 -30.53
N VAL A 1033 -6.91 -4.63 -30.94
CA VAL A 1033 -5.76 -3.80 -30.57
C VAL A 1033 -4.96 -3.40 -31.81
N GLN A 1034 -4.48 -2.16 -31.84
CA GLN A 1034 -3.62 -1.63 -32.88
C GLN A 1034 -2.30 -1.16 -32.27
N PHE A 1035 -1.18 -1.64 -32.81
CA PHE A 1035 0.15 -1.12 -32.45
C PHE A 1035 0.55 -0.04 -33.46
N ASN A 1036 0.65 1.20 -33.01
CA ASN A 1036 1.00 2.36 -33.84
C ASN A 1036 2.48 2.69 -33.67
N PHE A 1037 3.24 2.69 -34.76
CA PHE A 1037 4.59 3.25 -34.78
C PHE A 1037 4.51 4.77 -35.00
N PRO A 1038 4.81 5.60 -33.98
CA PRO A 1038 4.53 7.03 -34.03
C PRO A 1038 5.36 7.73 -35.11
N ARG A 1039 4.76 8.75 -35.74
CA ARG A 1039 5.49 9.68 -36.61
C ARG A 1039 6.57 10.41 -35.79
N PRO A 1040 7.86 10.38 -36.20
CA PRO A 1040 8.87 11.28 -35.66
C PRO A 1040 8.42 12.74 -35.85
N VAL A 1041 8.54 13.55 -34.80
CA VAL A 1041 8.27 15.00 -34.89
C VAL A 1041 9.50 15.78 -34.47
N GLN A 1042 9.72 16.88 -35.18
CA GLN A 1042 10.84 17.77 -35.00
C GLN A 1042 10.40 18.91 -34.07
N LEU A 1043 10.81 18.84 -32.80
CA LEU A 1043 10.48 19.85 -31.80
C LEU A 1043 11.32 21.14 -32.04
N PRO A 1044 10.80 22.33 -31.72
CA PRO A 1044 11.58 23.55 -31.83
C PRO A 1044 12.71 23.54 -30.78
N ARG A 1045 13.96 23.53 -31.27
CA ARG A 1045 15.22 23.56 -30.48
C ARG A 1045 15.71 22.25 -29.84
N ASP A 1046 15.14 21.08 -30.12
CA ASP A 1046 15.83 19.79 -29.91
C ASP A 1046 15.20 18.67 -30.73
N ALA A 1047 16.01 17.92 -31.46
CA ALA A 1047 15.58 16.66 -32.05
C ALA A 1047 15.69 15.52 -31.02
N VAL A 1048 14.78 15.47 -30.04
CA VAL A 1048 14.70 14.37 -29.08
C VAL A 1048 14.15 13.10 -29.75
N PHE A 1049 15.04 12.34 -30.38
CA PHE A 1049 14.75 11.02 -30.96
C PHE A 1049 14.46 9.93 -29.90
N GLU A 1050 14.63 10.23 -28.61
CA GLU A 1050 14.54 9.32 -27.45
C GLU A 1050 13.30 8.39 -27.39
N PRO A 1051 12.06 8.78 -27.81
CA PRO A 1051 10.93 7.84 -27.76
C PRO A 1051 10.90 6.83 -28.91
N LEU A 1052 11.67 7.05 -30.00
CA LEU A 1052 11.64 6.19 -31.19
C LEU A 1052 12.48 4.92 -30.98
N VAL A 1053 12.01 3.82 -31.59
CA VAL A 1053 12.73 2.54 -31.63
C VAL A 1053 13.08 2.18 -33.06
N ARG A 1054 14.08 1.31 -33.23
CA ARG A 1054 14.35 0.67 -34.51
C ARG A 1054 13.12 -0.11 -34.99
N LEU A 1055 12.81 -0.01 -36.27
CA LEU A 1055 11.63 -0.67 -36.87
C LEU A 1055 11.71 -2.20 -36.77
N SER A 1056 12.91 -2.77 -36.81
CA SER A 1056 13.14 -4.20 -36.56
C SER A 1056 12.78 -4.63 -35.13
N ASP A 1057 13.11 -3.79 -34.14
CA ASP A 1057 12.76 -4.02 -32.73
C ASP A 1057 11.27 -3.85 -32.47
N ALA A 1058 10.65 -2.80 -33.03
CA ALA A 1058 9.20 -2.63 -33.03
C ALA A 1058 8.50 -3.85 -33.63
N SER A 1059 8.94 -4.31 -34.81
CA SER A 1059 8.34 -5.46 -35.48
C SER A 1059 8.46 -6.73 -34.64
N ARG A 1060 9.62 -6.97 -34.01
CA ARG A 1060 9.86 -8.12 -33.13
C ARG A 1060 8.91 -8.12 -31.93
N ALA A 1061 8.77 -6.98 -31.24
CA ALA A 1061 7.88 -6.86 -30.08
C ALA A 1061 6.40 -7.01 -30.47
N VAL A 1062 5.98 -6.40 -31.59
CA VAL A 1062 4.62 -6.50 -32.12
C VAL A 1062 4.29 -7.92 -32.62
N ALA A 1063 5.25 -8.61 -33.25
CA ALA A 1063 5.08 -9.99 -33.68
C ALA A 1063 4.86 -10.96 -32.52
N GLU A 1064 5.51 -10.71 -31.38
CA GLU A 1064 5.34 -11.47 -30.13
C GLU A 1064 4.01 -11.13 -29.44
N ALA A 1065 3.64 -9.86 -29.34
CA ALA A 1065 2.31 -9.47 -28.87
C ALA A 1065 1.19 -10.11 -29.72
N ALA A 1066 1.35 -10.11 -31.05
CA ALA A 1066 0.42 -10.81 -31.95
C ALA A 1066 0.40 -12.34 -31.78
N ARG A 1067 1.51 -12.95 -31.36
CA ARG A 1067 1.56 -14.39 -31.00
C ARG A 1067 0.74 -14.64 -29.74
N LEU A 1068 0.87 -13.79 -28.72
CA LEU A 1068 0.15 -13.89 -27.44
C LEU A 1068 -1.35 -13.58 -27.56
N ALA A 1069 -1.76 -12.85 -28.61
CA ALA A 1069 -3.17 -12.66 -28.93
C ALA A 1069 -3.85 -13.91 -29.54
N GLN A 1070 -3.09 -14.88 -30.06
CA GLN A 1070 -3.67 -16.07 -30.71
C GLN A 1070 -4.53 -16.89 -29.74
N GLY A 1071 -5.71 -17.32 -30.19
CA GLY A 1071 -6.68 -18.07 -29.38
C GLY A 1071 -7.56 -17.21 -28.45
N SER A 1072 -7.22 -15.94 -28.19
CA SER A 1072 -8.00 -15.06 -27.30
C SER A 1072 -9.22 -14.39 -27.97
N GLY A 1073 -9.32 -14.43 -29.29
CA GLY A 1073 -10.31 -13.67 -30.07
C GLY A 1073 -9.98 -12.19 -30.29
N LEU A 1074 -8.86 -11.70 -29.72
CA LEU A 1074 -8.33 -10.36 -29.96
C LEU A 1074 -7.69 -10.26 -31.36
N ALA A 1075 -8.24 -9.42 -32.22
CA ALA A 1075 -7.62 -9.08 -33.51
C ALA A 1075 -6.53 -8.01 -33.32
N VAL A 1076 -5.38 -8.22 -33.96
CA VAL A 1076 -4.21 -7.34 -33.89
C VAL A 1076 -3.95 -6.70 -35.25
N SER A 1077 -3.79 -5.37 -35.28
CA SER A 1077 -3.36 -4.59 -36.46
C SER A 1077 -2.14 -3.72 -36.15
N THR A 1078 -1.54 -3.16 -37.20
CA THR A 1078 -0.36 -2.29 -37.08
C THR A 1078 -0.47 -1.05 -37.98
N GLU A 1079 -0.10 0.09 -37.43
CA GLU A 1079 0.05 1.38 -38.13
C GLU A 1079 1.53 1.80 -38.15
N GLY A 1080 1.99 2.43 -39.23
CA GLY A 1080 3.34 3.02 -39.32
C GLY A 1080 4.51 2.04 -39.53
N LEU A 1081 4.37 0.73 -39.29
CA LEU A 1081 5.43 -0.25 -39.56
C LEU A 1081 5.47 -0.71 -41.05
N PRO A 1082 6.64 -0.70 -41.72
CA PRO A 1082 6.79 -1.25 -43.07
C PRO A 1082 6.52 -2.76 -43.18
N LEU A 1083 5.73 -3.17 -44.19
CA LEU A 1083 5.29 -4.56 -44.38
C LEU A 1083 6.43 -5.58 -44.56
N CYS A 1084 7.59 -5.14 -45.06
CA CYS A 1084 8.77 -6.00 -45.24
C CYS A 1084 9.41 -6.47 -43.93
N LEU A 1085 9.15 -5.75 -42.83
CA LEU A 1085 9.60 -6.13 -41.50
C LEU A 1085 8.57 -6.99 -40.75
N LEU A 1086 7.30 -6.95 -41.16
CA LEU A 1086 6.23 -7.73 -40.53
C LEU A 1086 6.20 -9.19 -41.02
N PRO A 1087 5.92 -10.16 -40.13
CA PRO A 1087 5.55 -11.52 -40.51
C PRO A 1087 4.36 -11.54 -41.47
N GLU A 1088 4.35 -12.47 -42.42
CA GLU A 1088 3.34 -12.54 -43.49
C GLU A 1088 1.89 -12.53 -42.96
N ARG A 1089 1.62 -13.28 -41.88
CA ARG A 1089 0.33 -13.33 -41.17
C ARG A 1089 -0.18 -11.97 -40.66
N LEU A 1090 0.70 -10.97 -40.51
CA LEU A 1090 0.36 -9.61 -40.08
C LEU A 1090 0.30 -8.62 -41.25
N ARG A 1091 0.83 -8.95 -42.44
CA ARG A 1091 0.80 -8.07 -43.62
C ARG A 1091 -0.62 -7.85 -44.16
N SER A 1092 -1.56 -8.75 -43.87
CA SER A 1092 -2.98 -8.62 -44.21
C SER A 1092 -3.79 -7.78 -43.21
N GLY A 1093 -3.30 -7.63 -41.97
CA GLY A 1093 -3.89 -6.80 -40.92
C GLY A 1093 -3.17 -5.46 -40.70
N ALA A 1094 -2.06 -5.24 -41.38
CA ALA A 1094 -1.35 -3.97 -41.43
C ALA A 1094 -2.05 -2.99 -42.37
N GLU A 1095 -1.96 -1.71 -42.06
CA GLU A 1095 -2.55 -0.66 -42.88
C GLU A 1095 -1.91 -0.57 -44.27
N THR A 1096 -2.74 -0.27 -45.27
CA THR A 1096 -2.32 -0.06 -46.66
C THR A 1096 -2.82 1.30 -47.15
N ALA A 1097 -2.15 1.91 -48.14
CA ALA A 1097 -2.56 3.21 -48.68
C ALA A 1097 -4.06 3.28 -49.05
N LYS A 1098 -4.59 2.22 -49.68
CA LYS A 1098 -6.00 2.08 -50.07
C LYS A 1098 -7.02 2.12 -48.92
N THR A 1099 -6.58 1.95 -47.68
CA THR A 1099 -7.43 2.09 -46.48
C THR A 1099 -7.74 3.56 -46.19
N TRP A 1100 -6.85 4.46 -46.62
CA TRP A 1100 -6.81 5.87 -46.24
C TRP A 1100 -7.34 6.84 -47.31
N ASP A 1101 -7.50 6.40 -48.56
CA ASP A 1101 -8.13 7.15 -49.66
C ASP A 1101 -9.61 7.55 -49.42
N ARG A 1102 -10.19 7.15 -48.28
CA ARG A 1102 -11.60 7.41 -47.88
C ARG A 1102 -11.76 8.52 -46.83
N PHE A 1103 -10.66 9.15 -46.42
CA PHE A 1103 -10.64 10.15 -45.35
C PHE A 1103 -10.61 11.58 -45.92
N ARG A 1104 -11.46 12.45 -45.37
CA ARG A 1104 -11.34 13.90 -45.50
C ARG A 1104 -10.96 14.47 -44.14
N ALA A 1105 -9.80 15.09 -44.05
CA ALA A 1105 -9.36 15.81 -42.85
C ALA A 1105 -9.70 17.30 -42.96
N ASP A 1106 -10.03 17.93 -41.83
CA ASP A 1106 -10.02 19.40 -41.69
C ASP A 1106 -9.35 19.75 -40.35
N ASP A 1107 -8.18 20.36 -40.43
CA ASP A 1107 -7.44 20.87 -39.28
C ASP A 1107 -7.20 22.37 -39.29
N LEU A 1108 -8.32 23.10 -39.21
CA LEU A 1108 -8.38 24.46 -38.63
C LEU A 1108 -7.75 25.61 -39.45
N ASN A 1109 -7.11 25.37 -40.59
CA ASN A 1109 -6.61 26.46 -41.48
C ASN A 1109 -6.60 26.13 -42.99
N GLY A 1110 -7.45 25.20 -43.46
CA GLY A 1110 -7.62 24.94 -44.90
C GLY A 1110 -6.58 24.03 -45.56
N VAL A 1111 -5.83 23.23 -44.78
CA VAL A 1111 -4.96 22.19 -45.33
C VAL A 1111 -5.80 20.99 -45.77
N HIS A 1112 -6.14 20.92 -47.05
CA HIS A 1112 -6.73 19.74 -47.67
C HIS A 1112 -5.61 18.78 -48.09
N GLU A 1113 -5.15 17.95 -47.14
CA GLU A 1113 -4.16 16.91 -47.42
C GLU A 1113 -4.71 15.53 -47.05
N THR A 1114 -4.77 14.65 -48.03
CA THR A 1114 -5.09 13.23 -47.86
C THR A 1114 -3.85 12.49 -47.33
N LEU A 1115 -4.05 11.41 -46.56
CA LEU A 1115 -2.90 10.62 -46.09
C LEU A 1115 -2.18 9.90 -47.25
N GLY A 1116 -2.86 9.68 -48.39
CA GLY A 1116 -2.24 9.21 -49.63
C GLY A 1116 -1.14 10.16 -50.12
N GLU A 1117 -1.39 11.47 -50.11
CA GLU A 1117 -0.39 12.50 -50.45
C GLU A 1117 0.76 12.52 -49.43
N GLN A 1118 0.48 12.30 -48.13
CA GLN A 1118 1.53 12.16 -47.12
C GLN A 1118 2.39 10.89 -47.29
N ILE A 1119 1.82 9.78 -47.76
CA ILE A 1119 2.56 8.55 -48.07
C ILE A 1119 3.36 8.71 -49.37
N ALA A 1120 2.80 9.38 -50.38
CA ALA A 1120 3.50 9.68 -51.63
C ALA A 1120 4.75 10.55 -51.43
N ARG A 1121 4.73 11.44 -50.42
CA ARG A 1121 5.90 12.25 -50.01
C ARG A 1121 6.92 11.50 -49.14
N ARG A 1122 6.66 10.24 -48.74
CA ARG A 1122 7.66 9.44 -48.00
C ARG A 1122 8.76 8.99 -48.98
N PRO A 1123 10.05 9.15 -48.63
CA PRO A 1123 11.16 8.75 -49.48
C PRO A 1123 11.11 7.26 -49.82
N GLU A 1124 11.75 6.91 -50.93
CA GLU A 1124 11.84 5.53 -51.42
C GLU A 1124 13.28 5.00 -51.39
N PRO A 1125 13.66 4.30 -50.30
CA PRO A 1125 14.97 3.68 -50.16
C PRO A 1125 15.28 2.66 -51.26
N PRO A 1126 16.57 2.37 -51.55
CA PRO A 1126 16.96 1.41 -52.58
C PRO A 1126 16.28 0.04 -52.45
N ALA A 1127 16.11 -0.47 -51.22
CA ALA A 1127 15.45 -1.75 -50.94
C ALA A 1127 13.95 -1.79 -51.32
N CYS A 1128 13.30 -0.64 -51.48
CA CYS A 1128 11.88 -0.53 -51.84
C CYS A 1128 11.65 -0.53 -53.37
N ARG A 1129 12.60 -0.02 -54.16
CA ARG A 1129 12.43 0.18 -55.63
C ARG A 1129 12.08 -1.09 -56.42
N SER A 1130 12.44 -2.26 -55.89
CA SER A 1130 12.18 -3.58 -56.49
C SER A 1130 11.33 -4.51 -55.59
N CYS A 1131 10.66 -3.94 -54.58
CA CYS A 1131 9.88 -4.71 -53.60
C CYS A 1131 8.43 -4.90 -54.08
N SER A 1132 7.95 -6.15 -54.06
CA SER A 1132 6.58 -6.51 -54.47
C SER A 1132 5.48 -5.90 -53.61
N LEU A 1133 5.83 -5.35 -52.43
CA LEU A 1133 4.90 -4.73 -51.49
C LEU A 1133 4.84 -3.21 -51.59
N THR A 1134 5.64 -2.56 -52.45
CA THR A 1134 5.83 -1.08 -52.43
C THR A 1134 4.53 -0.29 -52.58
N GLU A 1135 3.64 -0.70 -53.50
CA GLU A 1135 2.32 -0.08 -53.73
C GLU A 1135 1.33 -0.21 -52.56
N ARG A 1136 1.60 -1.10 -51.59
CA ARG A 1136 0.71 -1.37 -50.45
C ARG A 1136 1.34 -1.09 -49.10
N CYS A 1137 2.65 -0.91 -49.05
CA CYS A 1137 3.42 -0.65 -47.84
C CYS A 1137 3.21 0.81 -47.40
N PRO A 1138 3.04 1.10 -46.09
CA PRO A 1138 2.88 2.48 -45.63
C PRO A 1138 4.13 3.37 -45.86
N LYS A 1139 5.28 2.78 -46.23
CA LYS A 1139 6.62 3.39 -46.25
C LYS A 1139 7.02 3.97 -44.87
N THR A 1140 8.30 4.24 -44.64
CA THR A 1140 8.76 4.86 -43.38
C THR A 1140 8.89 6.38 -43.51
N TRP A 1141 9.04 7.08 -42.39
CA TRP A 1141 9.12 8.54 -42.33
C TRP A 1141 10.52 9.07 -42.72
N PRO A 1142 10.64 10.27 -43.35
CA PRO A 1142 11.95 10.85 -43.71
C PRO A 1142 12.89 10.96 -42.51
N LEU A 1143 12.42 11.60 -41.42
CA LEU A 1143 13.13 11.75 -40.15
C LEU A 1143 13.58 10.42 -39.52
N TYR A 1144 12.90 9.30 -39.80
CA TYR A 1144 13.38 7.98 -39.35
C TYR A 1144 14.62 7.54 -40.14
N LEU A 1145 14.61 7.74 -41.46
CA LEU A 1145 15.76 7.39 -42.31
C LEU A 1145 16.98 8.27 -42.05
N GLU A 1146 16.75 9.55 -41.71
CA GLU A 1146 17.81 10.46 -41.28
C GLU A 1146 18.47 9.97 -39.98
N ALA A 1147 17.69 9.47 -39.01
CA ALA A 1147 18.20 9.00 -37.72
C ALA A 1147 18.79 7.58 -37.72
N PHE A 1148 18.17 6.63 -38.42
CA PHE A 1148 18.51 5.20 -38.33
C PHE A 1148 18.99 4.58 -39.66
N GLY A 1149 18.95 5.34 -40.76
CA GLY A 1149 19.24 4.85 -42.10
C GLY A 1149 18.15 3.91 -42.66
N SER A 1150 18.43 3.36 -43.84
CA SER A 1150 17.52 2.43 -44.54
C SER A 1150 17.89 0.94 -44.39
N GLY A 1151 18.99 0.61 -43.72
CA GLY A 1151 19.58 -0.74 -43.69
C GLY A 1151 18.72 -1.83 -43.05
N GLU A 1152 17.70 -1.48 -42.28
CA GLU A 1152 16.74 -2.44 -41.72
C GLU A 1152 15.69 -2.89 -42.74
N LEU A 1153 15.45 -2.11 -43.80
CA LEU A 1153 14.40 -2.37 -44.78
C LEU A 1153 14.85 -3.46 -45.77
N LYS A 1154 13.97 -4.44 -46.01
CA LYS A 1154 14.24 -5.60 -46.86
C LYS A 1154 13.37 -5.59 -48.10
N THR A 1155 13.94 -5.96 -49.24
CA THR A 1155 13.18 -6.22 -50.47
C THR A 1155 12.42 -7.53 -50.33
N VAL A 1156 11.09 -7.48 -50.40
CA VAL A 1156 10.25 -8.68 -50.49
C VAL A 1156 10.06 -8.97 -51.97
N LYS A 1157 10.50 -10.15 -52.44
CA LYS A 1157 10.24 -10.63 -53.79
C LYS A 1157 8.78 -11.08 -53.88
N ALA A 1158 8.19 -11.05 -55.07
CA ALA A 1158 6.92 -11.73 -55.29
C ALA A 1158 7.12 -13.25 -55.09
N HIS A 1159 6.22 -13.90 -54.36
CA HIS A 1159 6.06 -15.35 -54.51
C HIS A 1159 5.36 -15.58 -55.86
N GLY A 1160 5.98 -16.42 -56.69
CA GLY A 1160 5.36 -16.95 -57.92
C GLY A 1160 4.37 -18.05 -57.60
#